data_AF-C1CWI1-F1
#
_entry.id   AF-C1CWI1-F1
#
_cell.length_a   1.000
_cell.length_b   1.000
_cell.length_c   1.000
_cell.angle_alpha   90.00
_cell.angle_beta   90.00
_cell.angle_gamma   90.00
#
_symmetry.space_group_name_H-M   'P 1'
#
loop_
_entity.id
_entity.type
_entity.pdbx_description
1 polymer ?
#
loop_
_entity_poly.entity_id
_entity_poly.type
_entity_poly.pdbx_seq_one_letter_code
_entity_poly.pdbx_strand_id
1 'polypeptide(L)'
;MRLLPTERPRLTIRRLAWSALAGLLAGVVLARVAVTLVLALVPADQPYVRAVVGTFSAVLSVIVGFALAGALSTRGLPLARLGLTQSRARWRSAIAAGSTAGLLVLPVGGLLALAGAYQEGALGRTLGFAQVTLGLGLLGAVYGGLSGGVLGLLTVRASQAWRPALGGLLGFGGVGLGAGALLGAVGIPDALSGGGSALLTVLAAFVVTSQVIGDLLIARGINDAVDAPRDWASGRQLKLTLAGLGVATLGVWGLASDVVAFAHSRPTNPVPLAVPQRMGPGCPPPTDPLERAAWQVTTSGGRPDFSCGNAFLGFLHVPGPLPAFAAGQPTPNGGYDGLAAQIASARREVLLAVMEWDNNPRQEPGRVLAQAVQQLYSRVQAQPERYPEGVTVRIALGNFPLPGTLEWGTQVYGAARALITAGVPFSDPARRWQVQIANYAGTFPHSHAKLLVTDGEALTVMGFNVGPLHLPSATTEGRGGDLRDLAVQVRGPVAADGLNVFDDLWARSRLLTCPPGVNEGDISSCSLGELAIPDHPQGTARQPLTSAGDERVFSLYRRAGFQAADTALVGMIDATQRSVDLMHVSFSMRLRCNLALLNPQLCRPEDALPWMTALVRAAERGVTIRALLYEHGALGLENRIGVAGLQRLLDKRGLGNRLQVRWFPGPLHAKTMLLDGRMLVVGSQNLHYSSWEARGLNEYSLATTAPAAAAGYAREFAFFWQQAPVAELPDWLREALP
;
A
#
# COMPACT_ATOMS: atom_id res chain seq x y z
N MET A 1 42.90 -47.48 -18.52
CA MET A 1 41.84 -47.00 -17.63
C MET A 1 42.49 -46.39 -16.39
N ARG A 2 42.49 -45.06 -16.23
CA ARG A 2 42.91 -44.46 -14.96
C ARG A 2 41.78 -44.71 -13.95
N LEU A 3 42.02 -45.56 -12.95
CA LEU A 3 41.16 -45.70 -11.78
C LEU A 3 41.14 -44.34 -11.07
N LEU A 4 40.19 -43.50 -11.44
CA LEU A 4 40.00 -42.20 -10.81
C LEU A 4 39.50 -42.43 -9.38
N PRO A 5 40.01 -41.68 -8.39
CA PRO A 5 39.56 -41.81 -7.02
C PRO A 5 38.06 -41.53 -6.95
N THR A 6 37.31 -42.49 -6.41
CA THR A 6 35.91 -42.30 -6.06
C THR A 6 35.84 -41.14 -5.08
N GLU A 7 35.24 -40.03 -5.50
CA GLU A 7 35.07 -38.88 -4.62
C GLU A 7 34.28 -39.34 -3.39
N ARG A 8 34.82 -39.05 -2.19
CA ARG A 8 34.16 -39.38 -0.93
C ARG A 8 32.96 -38.44 -0.77
N PRO A 9 31.70 -38.89 -0.91
CA PRO A 9 30.52 -38.01 -0.97
C PRO A 9 30.40 -37.10 0.26
N ARG A 10 30.77 -37.64 1.44
CA ARG A 10 30.80 -36.90 2.71
C ARG A 10 31.71 -35.67 2.68
N LEU A 11 32.86 -35.76 2.01
CA LEU A 11 33.80 -34.64 1.93
C LEU A 11 33.27 -33.53 1.02
N THR A 12 32.63 -33.91 -0.09
CA THR A 12 31.99 -32.98 -1.03
C THR A 12 30.84 -32.24 -0.36
N ILE A 13 29.92 -32.96 0.30
CA ILE A 13 28.82 -32.36 1.08
C ILE A 13 29.36 -31.37 2.13
N ARG A 14 30.37 -31.78 2.91
CA ARG A 14 30.97 -30.91 3.93
C ARG A 14 31.56 -29.63 3.33
N ARG A 15 32.23 -29.72 2.18
CA ARG A 15 32.81 -28.55 1.50
C ARG A 15 31.71 -27.60 1.00
N LEU A 16 30.67 -28.12 0.37
CA LEU A 16 29.55 -27.32 -0.12
C LEU A 16 28.80 -26.65 1.05
N ALA A 17 28.58 -27.36 2.15
CA ALA A 17 27.94 -26.81 3.34
C ALA A 17 28.75 -25.63 3.93
N TRP A 18 30.08 -25.80 4.05
CA TRP A 18 30.95 -24.71 4.49
C TRP A 18 30.96 -23.52 3.54
N SER A 19 30.96 -23.75 2.23
CA SER A 19 30.89 -22.69 1.21
C SER A 19 29.59 -21.89 1.32
N ALA A 20 28.46 -22.59 1.45
CA ALA A 20 27.15 -21.98 1.59
C ALA A 20 27.05 -21.16 2.88
N LEU A 21 27.50 -21.72 4.01
CA LEU A 21 27.49 -21.03 5.31
C LEU A 21 28.41 -19.80 5.29
N ALA A 22 29.61 -19.90 4.73
CA ALA A 22 30.54 -18.78 4.62
C ALA A 22 29.99 -17.64 3.76
N GLY A 23 29.38 -17.98 2.61
CA GLY A 23 28.72 -16.99 1.75
C GLY A 23 27.54 -16.31 2.44
N LEU A 24 26.69 -17.07 3.14
CA LEU A 24 25.56 -16.54 3.90
C LEU A 24 26.02 -15.57 5.00
N LEU A 25 26.99 -15.99 5.83
CA LEU A 25 27.51 -15.16 6.91
C LEU A 25 28.16 -13.88 6.36
N ALA A 26 28.95 -13.97 5.30
CA ALA A 26 29.55 -12.80 4.67
C ALA A 26 28.48 -11.84 4.12
N GLY A 27 27.45 -12.36 3.44
CA GLY A 27 26.34 -11.56 2.94
C GLY A 27 25.59 -10.83 4.05
N VAL A 28 25.30 -11.50 5.17
CA VAL A 28 24.64 -10.90 6.34
C VAL A 28 25.49 -9.80 6.97
N VAL A 29 26.80 -10.05 7.17
CA VAL A 29 27.72 -9.06 7.73
C VAL A 29 27.84 -7.84 6.82
N LEU A 30 28.01 -8.05 5.51
CA LEU A 30 28.08 -6.97 4.52
C LEU A 30 26.77 -6.16 4.50
N ALA A 31 25.61 -6.82 4.51
CA ALA A 31 24.32 -6.14 4.52
C ALA A 31 24.18 -5.27 5.77
N ARG A 32 24.55 -5.80 6.94
CA ARG A 32 24.51 -5.06 8.19
C ARG A 32 25.43 -3.84 8.17
N VAL A 33 26.68 -4.00 7.72
CA VAL A 33 27.65 -2.90 7.62
C VAL A 33 27.17 -1.84 6.62
N ALA A 34 26.75 -2.27 5.42
CA ALA A 34 26.34 -1.36 4.37
C ALA A 34 25.07 -0.58 4.75
N VAL A 35 24.05 -1.24 5.29
CA VAL A 35 22.84 -0.56 5.78
C VAL A 35 23.18 0.40 6.92
N THR A 36 24.07 0.02 7.84
CA THR A 36 24.54 0.92 8.92
C THR A 36 25.22 2.16 8.37
N LEU A 37 26.08 2.01 7.35
CA LEU A 37 26.72 3.13 6.67
C LEU A 37 25.71 4.03 5.95
N VAL A 38 24.72 3.45 5.28
CA VAL A 38 23.64 4.23 4.63
C VAL A 38 22.86 5.05 5.67
N LEU A 39 22.50 4.44 6.80
CA LEU A 39 21.80 5.13 7.88
C LEU A 39 22.64 6.23 8.53
N ALA A 40 23.97 6.09 8.53
CA ALA A 40 24.90 7.09 9.05
C ALA A 40 25.17 8.24 8.08
N LEU A 41 25.31 7.95 6.78
CA LEU A 41 25.76 8.91 5.76
C LEU A 41 24.63 9.63 5.04
N VAL A 42 23.49 8.97 4.82
CA VAL A 42 22.34 9.60 4.16
C VAL A 42 21.54 10.38 5.22
N PRO A 43 21.19 11.66 5.01
CA PRO A 43 20.43 12.46 5.98
C PRO A 43 19.07 11.86 6.40
N ALA A 44 18.66 12.10 7.65
CA ALA A 44 17.44 11.51 8.24
C ALA A 44 16.13 12.09 7.70
N ASP A 45 16.18 13.29 7.14
CA ASP A 45 15.09 13.96 6.43
C ASP A 45 14.87 13.43 5.01
N GLN A 46 15.66 12.44 4.58
CA GLN A 46 15.54 11.75 3.29
C GLN A 46 15.21 10.26 3.45
N PRO A 47 14.07 9.91 4.08
CA PRO A 47 13.76 8.53 4.44
C PRO A 47 13.62 7.61 3.22
N TYR A 48 13.09 8.11 2.09
CA TYR A 48 13.00 7.35 0.83
C TYR A 48 14.38 7.04 0.25
N VAL A 49 15.30 8.01 0.25
CA VAL A 49 16.67 7.79 -0.23
C VAL A 49 17.36 6.76 0.65
N ARG A 50 17.22 6.86 1.99
CA ARG A 50 17.71 5.87 2.94
C ARG A 50 17.14 4.47 2.65
N ALA A 51 15.84 4.36 2.46
CA ALA A 51 15.17 3.09 2.19
C ALA A 51 15.65 2.48 0.87
N VAL A 52 15.68 3.26 -0.21
CA VAL A 52 16.13 2.82 -1.54
C VAL A 52 17.60 2.41 -1.52
N VAL A 53 18.51 3.29 -1.08
CA VAL A 53 19.94 2.99 -1.04
C VAL A 53 20.24 1.85 -0.06
N GLY A 54 19.55 1.80 1.08
CA GLY A 54 19.66 0.73 2.06
C GLY A 54 19.23 -0.62 1.48
N THR A 55 18.13 -0.64 0.75
CA THR A 55 17.61 -1.84 0.06
C THR A 55 18.60 -2.29 -1.01
N PHE A 56 19.06 -1.39 -1.89
CA PHE A 56 20.08 -1.73 -2.89
C PHE A 56 21.37 -2.27 -2.27
N SER A 57 21.81 -1.67 -1.16
CA SER A 57 23.00 -2.12 -0.42
C SER A 57 22.81 -3.52 0.16
N ALA A 58 21.62 -3.83 0.70
CA ALA A 58 21.29 -5.16 1.20
C ALA A 58 21.23 -6.19 0.06
N VAL A 59 20.58 -5.87 -1.05
CA VAL A 59 20.51 -6.74 -2.25
C VAL A 59 21.91 -7.02 -2.79
N LEU A 60 22.75 -6.00 -2.92
CA LEU A 60 24.13 -6.15 -3.37
C LEU A 60 24.94 -7.05 -2.42
N SER A 61 24.73 -6.93 -1.11
CA SER A 61 25.38 -7.76 -0.11
C SER A 61 24.98 -9.23 -0.21
N VAL A 62 23.70 -9.51 -0.52
CA VAL A 62 23.23 -10.87 -0.81
C VAL A 62 23.91 -11.41 -2.07
N ILE A 63 23.97 -10.63 -3.16
CA ILE A 63 24.67 -11.01 -4.40
C ILE A 63 26.13 -11.38 -4.13
N VAL A 64 26.84 -10.56 -3.36
CA VAL A 64 28.24 -10.81 -2.99
C VAL A 64 28.38 -12.07 -2.13
N GLY A 65 27.46 -12.29 -1.18
CA GLY A 65 27.44 -13.50 -0.35
C GLY A 65 27.29 -14.78 -1.19
N PHE A 66 26.35 -14.79 -2.14
CA PHE A 66 26.16 -15.92 -3.07
C PHE A 66 27.34 -16.10 -4.03
N ALA A 67 27.94 -15.00 -4.52
CA ALA A 67 29.15 -15.07 -5.33
C ALA A 67 30.32 -15.72 -4.56
N LEU A 68 30.47 -15.38 -3.27
CA LEU A 68 31.46 -16.01 -2.41
C LEU A 68 31.17 -17.50 -2.19
N ALA A 69 29.91 -17.87 -1.92
CA ALA A 69 29.51 -19.27 -1.81
C ALA A 69 29.87 -20.05 -3.08
N GLY A 70 29.50 -19.53 -4.25
CA GLY A 70 29.84 -20.13 -5.55
C GLY A 70 31.35 -20.29 -5.76
N ALA A 71 32.15 -19.26 -5.46
CA ALA A 71 33.60 -19.34 -5.56
C ALA A 71 34.18 -20.47 -4.69
N LEU A 72 33.71 -20.58 -3.45
CA LEU A 72 34.18 -21.59 -2.50
C LEU A 72 33.70 -23.00 -2.86
N SER A 73 32.49 -23.14 -3.42
CA SER A 73 31.89 -24.42 -3.86
C SER A 73 32.71 -25.13 -4.92
N THR A 74 33.57 -24.44 -5.67
CA THR A 74 34.43 -25.05 -6.71
C THR A 74 35.29 -26.22 -6.25
N ARG A 75 35.60 -26.33 -4.95
CA ARG A 75 36.32 -27.48 -4.37
C ARG A 75 35.47 -28.73 -4.21
N GLY A 76 34.15 -28.61 -4.32
CA GLY A 76 33.17 -29.69 -4.34
C GLY A 76 32.53 -29.90 -5.71
N LEU A 77 32.88 -29.08 -6.72
CA LEU A 77 32.40 -29.22 -8.09
C LEU A 77 33.48 -29.87 -8.96
N PRO A 78 33.10 -30.71 -9.95
CA PRO A 78 34.05 -31.43 -10.80
C PRO A 78 34.70 -30.55 -11.89
N LEU A 79 34.84 -29.25 -11.66
CA LEU A 79 35.31 -28.28 -12.67
C LEU A 79 36.76 -28.49 -13.10
N ALA A 80 37.58 -29.11 -12.26
CA ALA A 80 38.96 -29.47 -12.62
C ALA A 80 39.02 -30.48 -13.78
N ARG A 81 37.99 -31.32 -13.94
CA ARG A 81 37.90 -32.29 -15.05
C ARG A 81 37.74 -31.61 -16.41
N LEU A 82 37.26 -30.37 -16.42
CA LEU A 82 37.11 -29.54 -17.62
C LEU A 82 38.41 -28.81 -18.02
N GLY A 83 39.54 -29.06 -17.34
CA GLY A 83 40.82 -28.39 -17.61
C GLY A 83 40.83 -26.92 -17.19
N LEU A 84 39.89 -26.48 -16.35
CA LEU A 84 39.86 -25.12 -15.83
C LEU A 84 40.89 -24.94 -14.72
N THR A 85 41.63 -23.83 -14.78
CA THR A 85 42.46 -23.43 -13.64
C THR A 85 41.57 -23.09 -12.45
N GLN A 86 42.09 -23.26 -11.23
CA GLN A 86 41.32 -22.99 -10.01
C GLN A 86 40.77 -21.56 -9.96
N SER A 87 41.54 -20.58 -10.44
CA SER A 87 41.10 -19.18 -10.55
C SER A 87 39.90 -19.02 -11.48
N ARG A 88 39.95 -19.62 -12.69
CA ARG A 88 38.85 -19.55 -13.67
C ARG A 88 37.60 -20.26 -13.18
N ALA A 89 37.75 -21.41 -12.53
CA ALA A 89 36.64 -22.13 -11.93
C ALA A 89 35.96 -21.28 -10.85
N ARG A 90 36.74 -20.68 -9.93
CA ARG A 90 36.22 -19.80 -8.87
C ARG A 90 35.46 -18.63 -9.43
N TRP A 91 36.04 -17.93 -10.40
CA TRP A 91 35.43 -16.76 -11.01
C TRP A 91 34.12 -17.08 -11.74
N ARG A 92 34.09 -18.16 -12.53
CA ARG A 92 32.88 -18.59 -13.24
C ARG A 92 31.76 -19.01 -12.28
N SER A 93 32.10 -19.75 -11.23
CA SER A 93 31.15 -20.17 -10.21
C SER A 93 30.63 -19.00 -9.36
N ALA A 94 31.49 -18.02 -9.07
CA ALA A 94 31.11 -16.80 -8.39
C ALA A 94 30.10 -15.98 -9.21
N ILE A 95 30.37 -15.79 -10.51
CA ILE A 95 29.47 -15.07 -11.40
C ILE A 95 28.13 -15.79 -11.49
N ALA A 96 28.12 -17.10 -11.74
CA ALA A 96 26.88 -17.86 -11.86
C ALA A 96 25.99 -17.73 -10.61
N ALA A 97 26.56 -17.96 -9.42
CA ALA A 97 25.81 -17.89 -8.17
C ALA A 97 25.36 -16.46 -7.84
N GLY A 98 26.26 -15.47 -7.98
CA GLY A 98 25.96 -14.07 -7.69
C GLY A 98 24.92 -13.48 -8.65
N SER A 99 25.06 -13.69 -9.96
CA SER A 99 24.11 -13.15 -10.95
C SER A 99 22.74 -13.78 -10.81
N THR A 100 22.67 -15.09 -10.54
CA THR A 100 21.40 -15.79 -10.36
C THR A 100 20.69 -15.33 -9.08
N ALA A 101 21.42 -15.15 -7.98
CA ALA A 101 20.86 -14.55 -6.77
C ALA A 101 20.31 -13.14 -7.04
N GLY A 102 21.08 -12.28 -7.73
CA GLY A 102 20.63 -10.92 -8.06
C GLY A 102 19.37 -10.88 -8.91
N LEU A 103 19.26 -11.75 -9.92
CA LEU A 103 18.08 -11.85 -10.78
C LEU A 103 16.83 -12.33 -10.03
N LEU A 104 17.01 -13.07 -8.93
CA LEU A 104 15.90 -13.72 -8.23
C LEU A 104 15.50 -13.06 -6.92
N VAL A 105 16.29 -12.11 -6.40
CA VAL A 105 15.90 -11.29 -5.24
C VAL A 105 14.57 -10.58 -5.48
N LEU A 106 14.35 -10.03 -6.68
CA LEU A 106 13.11 -9.34 -7.03
C LEU A 106 11.88 -10.27 -7.10
N PRO A 107 11.87 -11.39 -7.84
CA PRO A 107 10.71 -12.29 -7.86
C PRO A 107 10.49 -13.04 -6.54
N VAL A 108 11.53 -13.30 -5.74
CA VAL A 108 11.34 -13.83 -4.36
C VAL A 108 10.70 -12.76 -3.47
N GLY A 109 11.18 -11.52 -3.54
CA GLY A 109 10.53 -10.39 -2.86
C GLY A 109 9.09 -10.18 -3.34
N GLY A 110 8.84 -10.32 -4.64
CA GLY A 110 7.53 -10.25 -5.26
C GLY A 110 6.60 -11.36 -4.80
N LEU A 111 7.09 -12.60 -4.64
CA LEU A 111 6.28 -13.70 -4.12
C LEU A 111 5.98 -13.56 -2.63
N LEU A 112 6.91 -13.00 -1.84
CA LEU A 112 6.66 -12.65 -0.44
C LEU A 112 5.62 -11.52 -0.34
N ALA A 113 5.68 -10.52 -1.23
CA ALA A 113 4.68 -9.47 -1.33
C ALA A 113 3.32 -10.01 -1.79
N LEU A 114 3.28 -10.92 -2.77
CA LEU A 114 2.07 -11.62 -3.22
C LEU A 114 1.49 -12.53 -2.13
N ALA A 115 2.33 -13.19 -1.35
CA ALA A 115 1.89 -13.96 -0.18
C ALA A 115 1.31 -13.04 0.91
N GLY A 116 1.86 -11.83 1.07
CA GLY A 116 1.29 -10.77 1.90
C GLY A 116 -0.07 -10.29 1.38
N ALA A 117 -0.16 -9.96 0.08
CA ALA A 117 -1.40 -9.54 -0.57
C ALA A 117 -2.46 -10.66 -0.62
N TYR A 118 -2.05 -11.93 -0.64
CA TYR A 118 -2.93 -13.08 -0.49
C TYR A 118 -3.55 -13.15 0.91
N GLN A 119 -2.76 -12.89 1.95
CA GLN A 119 -3.29 -12.78 3.32
C GLN A 119 -4.25 -11.59 3.48
N GLU A 120 -4.17 -10.60 2.59
CA GLU A 120 -5.08 -9.45 2.53
C GLU A 120 -6.41 -9.76 1.79
N GLY A 121 -6.65 -11.01 1.38
CA GLY A 121 -7.94 -11.47 0.86
C GLY A 121 -8.29 -11.04 -0.57
N ALA A 122 -7.38 -10.33 -1.27
CA ALA A 122 -7.56 -9.90 -2.66
C ALA A 122 -7.59 -11.06 -3.68
N LEU A 123 -7.00 -12.19 -3.30
CA LEU A 123 -7.15 -13.49 -3.94
C LEU A 123 -7.69 -14.38 -2.81
N GLY A 124 -8.95 -14.82 -2.87
CA GLY A 124 -9.64 -15.53 -1.78
C GLY A 124 -8.87 -16.76 -1.25
N ARG A 125 -9.47 -17.58 -0.36
CA ARG A 125 -8.86 -18.75 0.37
C ARG A 125 -8.16 -19.86 -0.48
N THR A 126 -7.83 -19.59 -1.73
CA THR A 126 -7.32 -20.46 -2.78
C THR A 126 -5.80 -20.64 -2.86
N LEU A 127 -4.97 -20.07 -1.99
CA LEU A 127 -3.58 -20.53 -1.78
C LEU A 127 -3.51 -21.31 -0.46
N GLY A 128 -4.06 -22.53 -0.48
CA GLY A 128 -3.84 -23.51 0.59
C GLY A 128 -2.39 -24.00 0.65
N PHE A 129 -2.16 -24.94 1.57
CA PHE A 129 -0.91 -25.70 1.73
C PHE A 129 -0.23 -26.07 0.41
N ALA A 130 -1.03 -26.54 -0.57
CA ALA A 130 -0.54 -26.99 -1.86
C ALA A 130 0.08 -25.87 -2.68
N GLN A 131 -0.49 -24.67 -2.65
CA GLN A 131 -0.05 -23.56 -3.48
C GLN A 131 1.19 -22.88 -2.92
N VAL A 132 1.32 -22.76 -1.59
CA VAL A 132 2.59 -22.33 -0.95
C VAL A 132 3.70 -23.34 -1.27
N THR A 133 3.38 -24.63 -1.18
CA THR A 133 4.32 -25.72 -1.53
C THR A 133 4.76 -25.65 -2.99
N LEU A 134 3.80 -25.55 -3.91
CA LEU A 134 4.07 -25.45 -5.35
C LEU A 134 4.79 -24.14 -5.71
N GLY A 135 4.45 -23.03 -5.06
CA GLY A 135 5.08 -21.73 -5.28
C GLY A 135 6.56 -21.74 -4.87
N LEU A 136 6.88 -22.24 -3.67
CA LEU A 136 8.26 -22.39 -3.21
C LEU A 136 9.03 -23.42 -4.03
N GLY A 137 8.38 -24.52 -4.43
CA GLY A 137 8.94 -25.52 -5.34
C GLY A 137 9.29 -24.93 -6.70
N LEU A 138 8.37 -24.16 -7.30
CA LEU A 138 8.57 -23.51 -8.59
C LEU A 138 9.68 -22.46 -8.52
N LEU A 139 9.69 -21.61 -7.49
CA LEU A 139 10.76 -20.64 -7.28
C LEU A 139 12.12 -21.32 -7.13
N GLY A 140 12.20 -22.37 -6.31
CA GLY A 140 13.39 -23.19 -6.17
C GLY A 140 13.83 -23.77 -7.52
N ALA A 141 12.90 -24.34 -8.28
CA ALA A 141 13.17 -24.93 -9.59
C ALA A 141 13.69 -23.90 -10.60
N VAL A 142 13.08 -22.71 -10.66
CA VAL A 142 13.52 -21.61 -11.53
C VAL A 142 14.91 -21.12 -11.11
N TYR A 143 15.15 -20.93 -9.81
CA TYR A 143 16.47 -20.57 -9.28
C TYR A 143 17.53 -21.59 -9.67
N GLY A 144 17.25 -22.87 -9.43
CA GLY A 144 18.16 -23.94 -9.73
C GLY A 144 18.43 -24.09 -11.23
N GLY A 145 17.39 -23.99 -12.05
CA GLY A 145 17.50 -24.03 -13.50
C GLY A 145 18.38 -22.93 -14.06
N LEU A 146 18.18 -21.69 -13.59
CA LEU A 146 19.02 -20.54 -13.98
C LEU A 146 20.45 -20.69 -13.47
N SER A 147 20.64 -21.07 -12.19
CA SER A 147 21.97 -21.21 -11.58
C SER A 147 22.80 -22.29 -12.29
N GLY A 148 22.20 -23.47 -12.48
CA GLY A 148 22.80 -24.59 -13.20
C GLY A 148 23.04 -24.26 -14.67
N GLY A 149 22.08 -23.60 -15.35
CA GLY A 149 22.20 -23.20 -16.74
C GLY A 149 23.29 -22.17 -17.00
N VAL A 150 23.36 -21.11 -16.17
CA VAL A 150 24.42 -20.10 -16.26
C VAL A 150 25.77 -20.73 -15.97
N LEU A 151 25.90 -21.53 -14.90
CA LEU A 151 27.16 -22.21 -14.62
C LEU A 151 27.56 -23.13 -15.76
N GLY A 152 26.61 -23.93 -16.28
CA GLY A 152 26.79 -24.81 -17.42
C GLY A 152 27.26 -24.06 -18.66
N LEU A 153 26.63 -22.94 -19.01
CA LEU A 153 27.05 -22.07 -20.12
C LEU A 153 28.41 -21.43 -19.90
N LEU A 154 28.84 -21.24 -18.65
CA LEU A 154 30.17 -20.74 -18.33
C LEU A 154 31.23 -21.86 -18.33
N THR A 155 30.86 -23.13 -18.12
CA THR A 155 31.85 -24.21 -17.89
C THR A 155 31.88 -25.27 -18.99
N VAL A 156 30.72 -25.73 -19.47
CA VAL A 156 30.59 -26.79 -20.49
C VAL A 156 30.12 -26.23 -21.83
N ARG A 157 30.20 -27.03 -22.90
CA ARG A 157 29.67 -26.67 -24.21
C ARG A 157 28.17 -26.36 -24.12
N ALA A 158 27.71 -25.33 -24.85
CA ALA A 158 26.30 -24.89 -24.78
C ALA A 158 25.27 -26.01 -24.98
N SER A 159 25.54 -26.97 -25.88
CA SER A 159 24.67 -28.14 -26.13
C SER A 159 24.55 -29.10 -24.94
N GLN A 160 25.43 -28.99 -23.93
CA GLN A 160 25.42 -29.78 -22.70
C GLN A 160 25.00 -28.97 -21.47
N ALA A 161 24.83 -27.65 -21.59
CA ALA A 161 24.49 -26.78 -20.45
C ALA A 161 23.13 -27.11 -19.82
N TRP A 162 22.23 -27.77 -20.57
CA TRP A 162 20.94 -28.24 -20.06
C TRP A 162 21.08 -29.29 -18.95
N ARG A 163 22.18 -30.05 -18.89
CA ARG A 163 22.40 -31.08 -17.86
C ARG A 163 22.63 -30.47 -16.48
N PRO A 164 23.60 -29.53 -16.30
CA PRO A 164 23.68 -28.71 -15.09
C PRO A 164 22.38 -27.96 -14.77
N ALA A 165 21.69 -27.42 -15.78
CA ALA A 165 20.42 -26.72 -15.58
C ALA A 165 19.34 -27.63 -14.98
N LEU A 166 19.16 -28.84 -15.53
CA LEU A 166 18.24 -29.84 -15.02
C LEU A 166 18.62 -30.29 -13.61
N GLY A 167 19.91 -30.49 -13.35
CA GLY A 167 20.42 -30.82 -12.02
C GLY A 167 20.04 -29.74 -11.00
N GLY A 168 20.26 -28.48 -11.33
CA GLY A 168 19.86 -27.36 -10.48
C GLY A 168 18.33 -27.30 -10.28
N LEU A 169 17.56 -27.40 -11.37
CA LEU A 169 16.10 -27.38 -11.33
C LEU A 169 15.54 -28.43 -10.37
N LEU A 170 15.99 -29.68 -10.48
CA LEU A 170 15.55 -30.77 -9.61
C LEU A 170 16.01 -30.57 -8.16
N GLY A 171 17.24 -30.09 -7.97
CA GLY A 171 17.83 -29.95 -6.63
C GLY A 171 17.16 -28.87 -5.82
N PHE A 172 17.15 -27.64 -6.34
CA PHE A 172 16.52 -26.52 -5.68
C PHE A 172 14.99 -26.63 -5.66
N GLY A 173 14.37 -27.18 -6.71
CA GLY A 173 12.93 -27.43 -6.73
C GLY A 173 12.49 -28.44 -5.67
N GLY A 174 13.25 -29.53 -5.49
CA GLY A 174 12.99 -30.52 -4.44
C GLY A 174 13.08 -29.93 -3.03
N VAL A 175 14.08 -29.09 -2.75
CA VAL A 175 14.19 -28.39 -1.45
C VAL A 175 13.06 -27.37 -1.27
N GLY A 176 12.68 -26.65 -2.33
CA GLY A 176 11.54 -25.73 -2.30
C GLY A 176 10.21 -26.42 -1.96
N LEU A 177 9.94 -27.58 -2.57
CA LEU A 177 8.76 -28.39 -2.25
C LEU A 177 8.81 -28.89 -0.79
N GLY A 178 9.96 -29.38 -0.33
CA GLY A 178 10.12 -29.84 1.06
C GLY A 178 9.90 -28.73 2.08
N ALA A 179 10.45 -27.54 1.82
CA ALA A 179 10.29 -26.39 2.70
C ALA A 179 8.85 -25.87 2.70
N GLY A 180 8.19 -25.83 1.55
CA GLY A 180 6.79 -25.41 1.48
C GLY A 180 5.85 -26.39 2.16
N ALA A 181 6.12 -27.70 2.06
CA ALA A 181 5.37 -28.70 2.82
C ALA A 181 5.60 -28.55 4.34
N LEU A 182 6.83 -28.26 4.77
CA LEU A 182 7.13 -28.01 6.19
C LEU A 182 6.40 -26.76 6.70
N LEU A 183 6.50 -25.64 5.98
CA LEU A 183 5.84 -24.38 6.34
C LEU A 183 4.32 -24.50 6.34
N GLY A 184 3.78 -25.24 5.38
CA GLY A 184 2.35 -25.51 5.33
C GLY A 184 1.87 -26.40 6.49
N ALA A 185 2.71 -27.33 6.97
CA ALA A 185 2.36 -28.21 8.10
C ALA A 185 2.49 -27.50 9.45
N VAL A 186 3.48 -26.62 9.61
CA VAL A 186 3.72 -25.84 10.84
C VAL A 186 2.78 -24.63 10.92
N GLY A 187 2.35 -24.07 9.79
CA GLY A 187 1.66 -22.80 9.74
C GLY A 187 2.64 -21.63 9.72
N ILE A 188 2.45 -20.69 8.79
CA ILE A 188 3.28 -19.47 8.67
C ILE A 188 3.23 -18.63 9.97
N PRO A 189 2.08 -18.42 10.63
CA PRO A 189 2.02 -17.64 11.87
C PRO A 189 2.87 -18.26 13.00
N ASP A 190 2.82 -19.59 13.15
CA ASP A 190 3.55 -20.29 14.21
C ASP A 190 5.06 -20.30 13.94
N ALA A 191 5.48 -20.41 12.67
CA ALA A 191 6.89 -20.24 12.29
C ALA A 191 7.42 -18.82 12.56
N LEU A 192 6.55 -17.79 12.52
CA LEU A 192 6.89 -16.40 12.82
C LEU A 192 6.78 -16.06 14.31
N SER A 193 6.06 -16.86 15.10
CA SER A 193 5.86 -16.65 16.54
C SER A 193 7.15 -16.80 17.36
N GLY A 194 8.10 -17.63 16.91
CA GLY A 194 9.40 -17.86 17.57
C GLY A 194 10.38 -16.67 17.53
N GLY A 195 9.94 -15.52 17.01
CA GLY A 195 10.73 -14.30 16.92
C GLY A 195 11.69 -14.25 15.74
N GLY A 196 12.31 -13.08 15.54
CA GLY A 196 13.18 -12.82 14.39
C GLY A 196 14.37 -13.78 14.28
N SER A 197 14.93 -14.25 15.40
CA SER A 197 16.05 -15.21 15.41
C SER A 197 15.67 -16.61 14.96
N ALA A 198 14.48 -17.10 15.33
CA ALA A 198 13.98 -18.40 14.87
C ALA A 198 13.72 -18.37 13.37
N LEU A 199 13.05 -17.31 12.88
CA LEU A 199 12.83 -17.11 11.45
C LEU A 199 14.15 -17.05 10.66
N LEU A 200 15.12 -16.27 11.16
CA LEU A 200 16.45 -16.17 10.54
C LEU A 200 17.19 -17.52 10.52
N THR A 201 17.03 -18.32 11.57
CA THR A 201 17.63 -19.66 11.65
C THR A 201 17.00 -20.62 10.64
N VAL A 202 15.66 -20.61 10.51
CA VAL A 202 14.93 -21.41 9.53
C VAL A 202 15.30 -20.98 8.10
N LEU A 203 15.35 -19.68 7.82
CA LEU A 203 15.77 -19.14 6.53
C LEU A 203 17.23 -19.51 6.22
N ALA A 204 18.14 -19.39 7.20
CA ALA A 204 19.53 -19.78 7.04
C ALA A 204 19.66 -21.28 6.73
N ALA A 205 18.95 -22.13 7.48
CA ALA A 205 18.93 -23.56 7.26
C ALA A 205 18.38 -23.91 5.86
N PHE A 206 17.31 -23.25 5.42
CA PHE A 206 16.75 -23.41 4.08
C PHE A 206 17.75 -23.00 2.99
N VAL A 207 18.36 -21.82 3.08
CA VAL A 207 19.32 -21.33 2.09
C VAL A 207 20.53 -22.26 1.98
N VAL A 208 21.11 -22.67 3.12
CA VAL A 208 22.26 -23.58 3.14
C VAL A 208 21.89 -24.94 2.57
N THR A 209 20.75 -25.51 2.96
CA THR A 209 20.29 -26.82 2.48
C THR A 209 20.01 -26.80 0.97
N SER A 210 19.31 -25.77 0.50
CA SER A 210 19.06 -25.51 -0.93
C SER A 210 20.36 -25.45 -1.71
N GLN A 211 21.33 -24.66 -1.25
CA GLN A 211 22.61 -24.50 -1.94
C GLN A 211 23.41 -25.81 -1.99
N VAL A 212 23.44 -26.58 -0.91
CA VAL A 212 24.16 -27.87 -0.87
C VAL A 212 23.53 -28.89 -1.81
N ILE A 213 22.22 -29.12 -1.71
CA ILE A 213 21.52 -30.13 -2.52
C ILE A 213 21.53 -29.72 -4.00
N GLY A 214 21.28 -28.45 -4.28
CA GLY A 214 21.35 -27.88 -5.62
C GLY A 214 22.73 -28.03 -6.26
N ASP A 215 23.79 -27.61 -5.55
CA ASP A 215 25.17 -27.72 -6.07
C ASP A 215 25.60 -29.18 -6.30
N LEU A 216 25.12 -30.13 -5.48
CA LEU A 216 25.38 -31.57 -5.68
C LEU A 216 24.77 -32.09 -6.98
N LEU A 217 23.51 -31.72 -7.28
CA LEU A 217 22.86 -32.16 -8.51
C LEU A 217 23.40 -31.42 -9.74
N ILE A 218 23.78 -30.14 -9.62
CA ILE A 218 24.52 -29.42 -10.66
C ILE A 218 25.86 -30.11 -10.92
N ALA A 219 26.60 -30.49 -9.87
CA ALA A 219 27.87 -31.21 -10.00
C ALA A 219 27.70 -32.55 -10.74
N ARG A 220 26.63 -33.28 -10.45
CA ARG A 220 26.27 -34.50 -11.19
C ARG A 220 26.01 -34.19 -12.66
N GLY A 221 25.20 -33.19 -12.97
CA GLY A 221 24.93 -32.77 -14.36
C GLY A 221 26.18 -32.32 -15.12
N ILE A 222 27.15 -31.68 -14.44
CA ILE A 222 28.45 -31.35 -15.02
C ILE A 222 29.24 -32.63 -15.28
N ASN A 223 29.34 -33.55 -14.31
CA ASN A 223 30.06 -34.81 -14.48
C ASN A 223 29.53 -35.61 -15.68
N ASP A 224 28.21 -35.75 -15.77
CA ASP A 224 27.57 -36.47 -16.87
C ASP A 224 27.89 -35.79 -18.22
N ALA A 225 28.09 -34.48 -18.25
CA ALA A 225 28.44 -33.73 -19.45
C ALA A 225 29.92 -33.85 -19.90
N VAL A 226 30.83 -34.39 -19.08
CA VAL A 226 32.29 -34.38 -19.33
C VAL A 226 32.80 -35.60 -20.13
N ASP A 227 31.94 -36.54 -20.50
CA ASP A 227 32.37 -37.84 -21.05
C ASP A 227 32.94 -37.82 -22.49
N ALA A 228 33.02 -36.68 -23.19
CA ALA A 228 33.66 -36.58 -24.52
C ALA A 228 34.85 -35.58 -24.58
N PRO A 229 35.90 -35.84 -25.38
CA PRO A 229 37.00 -34.90 -25.58
C PRO A 229 36.52 -33.61 -26.26
N ARG A 230 36.73 -32.45 -25.61
CA ARG A 230 36.41 -31.06 -26.05
C ARG A 230 35.04 -30.47 -25.64
N ASP A 231 34.46 -30.89 -24.52
CA ASP A 231 33.15 -30.38 -24.05
C ASP A 231 33.17 -29.17 -23.10
N TRP A 232 34.20 -28.31 -23.16
CA TRP A 232 34.26 -27.07 -22.36
C TRP A 232 33.74 -25.84 -23.11
N ALA A 233 33.26 -24.84 -22.36
CA ALA A 233 32.70 -23.60 -22.92
C ALA A 233 33.73 -22.82 -23.76
N SER A 234 33.40 -22.52 -25.02
CA SER A 234 34.28 -21.73 -25.89
C SER A 234 34.43 -20.29 -25.39
N GLY A 235 35.53 -19.60 -25.79
CA GLY A 235 35.73 -18.19 -25.45
C GLY A 235 34.61 -17.27 -25.98
N ARG A 236 34.04 -17.58 -27.15
CA ARG A 236 32.88 -16.85 -27.71
C ARG A 236 31.63 -17.05 -26.85
N GLN A 237 31.34 -18.30 -26.48
CA GLN A 237 30.23 -18.65 -25.59
C GLN A 237 30.34 -17.90 -24.27
N LEU A 238 31.52 -17.90 -23.64
CA LEU A 238 31.77 -17.18 -22.39
C LEU A 238 31.44 -15.69 -22.52
N LYS A 239 31.95 -15.02 -23.57
CA LYS A 239 31.69 -13.58 -23.80
C LYS A 239 30.20 -13.30 -24.00
N LEU A 240 29.50 -14.14 -24.78
CA LEU A 240 28.06 -13.99 -25.02
C LEU A 240 27.23 -14.18 -23.75
N THR A 241 27.55 -15.20 -22.94
CA THR A 241 26.88 -15.43 -21.65
C THR A 241 27.07 -14.25 -20.71
N LEU A 242 28.30 -13.72 -20.60
CA LEU A 242 28.58 -12.55 -19.76
C LEU A 242 27.89 -11.28 -20.26
N ALA A 243 27.83 -11.06 -21.58
CA ALA A 243 27.11 -9.95 -22.17
C ALA A 243 25.59 -10.05 -21.90
N GLY A 244 25.01 -11.25 -22.06
CA GLY A 244 23.60 -11.51 -21.73
C GLY A 244 23.28 -11.27 -20.26
N LEU A 245 24.14 -11.73 -19.34
CA LEU A 245 24.01 -11.43 -17.92
C LEU A 245 24.10 -9.92 -17.65
N GLY A 246 25.04 -9.23 -18.30
CA GLY A 246 25.18 -7.77 -18.22
C GLY A 246 23.90 -7.03 -18.64
N VAL A 247 23.31 -7.40 -19.78
CA VAL A 247 22.03 -6.84 -20.25
C VAL A 247 20.90 -7.14 -19.27
N ALA A 248 20.81 -8.36 -18.75
CA ALA A 248 19.78 -8.72 -17.76
C ALA A 248 19.91 -7.90 -16.47
N THR A 249 21.13 -7.65 -15.98
CA THR A 249 21.37 -6.75 -14.85
C THR A 249 21.09 -5.28 -15.18
N LEU A 250 21.28 -4.83 -16.41
CA LEU A 250 20.88 -3.49 -16.85
C LEU A 250 19.34 -3.35 -16.93
N GLY A 251 18.60 -4.42 -17.24
CA GLY A 251 17.15 -4.44 -17.12
C GLY A 251 16.67 -4.21 -15.68
N VAL A 252 17.35 -4.81 -14.70
CA VAL A 252 17.13 -4.54 -13.27
C VAL A 252 17.46 -3.08 -12.92
N TRP A 253 18.45 -2.48 -13.58
CA TRP A 253 18.75 -1.05 -13.44
C TRP A 253 17.65 -0.15 -14.03
N GLY A 254 17.01 -0.55 -15.14
CA GLY A 254 15.83 0.16 -15.67
C GLY A 254 14.70 0.24 -14.64
N LEU A 255 14.37 -0.90 -14.02
CA LEU A 255 13.42 -0.96 -12.91
C LEU A 255 13.86 -0.08 -11.72
N ALA A 256 15.15 -0.09 -11.37
CA ALA A 256 15.70 0.78 -10.34
C ALA A 256 15.53 2.26 -10.68
N SER A 257 15.76 2.65 -11.92
CA SER A 257 15.57 4.02 -12.40
C SER A 257 14.10 4.43 -12.37
N ASP A 258 13.17 3.51 -12.67
CA ASP A 258 11.73 3.77 -12.57
C ASP A 258 11.29 3.96 -11.10
N VAL A 259 11.87 3.21 -10.16
CA VAL A 259 11.69 3.39 -8.71
C VAL A 259 12.31 4.69 -8.18
N VAL A 260 13.42 5.15 -8.78
CA VAL A 260 13.99 6.46 -8.45
C VAL A 260 13.12 7.58 -9.02
N ALA A 261 12.68 7.45 -10.28
CA ALA A 261 11.74 8.37 -10.91
C ALA A 261 10.41 8.44 -10.13
N PHE A 262 9.93 7.33 -9.58
CA PHE A 262 8.81 7.25 -8.62
C PHE A 262 9.03 8.13 -7.39
N ALA A 263 10.18 7.97 -6.73
CA ALA A 263 10.52 8.76 -5.54
C ALA A 263 10.68 10.26 -5.86
N HIS A 264 10.88 10.61 -7.13
CA HIS A 264 11.09 11.96 -7.63
C HIS A 264 9.91 12.57 -8.41
N SER A 265 8.81 11.84 -8.68
CA SER A 265 7.67 12.37 -9.44
C SER A 265 6.86 13.37 -8.60
N ARG A 266 7.17 14.66 -8.77
CA ARG A 266 6.66 15.76 -7.95
C ARG A 266 5.59 16.60 -8.66
N PRO A 267 4.56 16.97 -7.90
CA PRO A 267 3.97 18.29 -7.94
C PRO A 267 4.02 18.82 -6.51
N THR A 268 5.23 19.09 -6.00
CA THR A 268 5.37 20.01 -4.86
C THR A 268 5.15 21.41 -5.38
N ASN A 269 3.94 21.73 -5.82
CA ASN A 269 3.57 23.12 -6.04
C ASN A 269 3.27 23.70 -4.64
N PRO A 270 4.15 24.54 -4.08
CA PRO A 270 4.07 25.01 -2.69
C PRO A 270 2.97 26.07 -2.51
N VAL A 271 2.20 26.40 -3.55
CA VAL A 271 1.11 27.35 -3.47
C VAL A 271 0.20 26.96 -2.28
N PRO A 272 -0.03 27.90 -1.34
CA PRO A 272 -0.95 27.69 -0.23
C PRO A 272 -2.34 27.31 -0.72
N LEU A 273 -3.10 26.61 0.12
CA LEU A 273 -4.51 26.38 -0.17
C LEU A 273 -5.20 27.75 -0.37
N ALA A 274 -5.95 27.89 -1.46
CA ALA A 274 -6.68 29.12 -1.72
C ALA A 274 -7.62 29.42 -0.54
N VAL A 275 -7.69 30.69 -0.17
CA VAL A 275 -8.68 31.17 0.81
C VAL A 275 -10.01 31.28 0.06
N PRO A 276 -11.06 30.58 0.51
CA PRO A 276 -12.37 30.66 -0.12
C PRO A 276 -12.85 32.12 -0.16
N GLN A 277 -13.26 32.59 -1.34
CA GLN A 277 -13.78 33.96 -1.49
C GLN A 277 -15.20 34.13 -0.91
N ARG A 278 -15.91 33.03 -0.66
CA ARG A 278 -17.25 33.08 -0.07
C ARG A 278 -17.17 33.44 1.41
N MET A 279 -17.96 34.42 1.83
CA MET A 279 -18.14 34.69 3.26
C MET A 279 -18.89 33.53 3.91
N GLY A 280 -18.46 33.14 5.11
CA GLY A 280 -19.19 32.16 5.93
C GLY A 280 -20.51 32.74 6.47
N PRO A 281 -21.41 31.90 7.01
CA PRO A 281 -22.72 32.32 7.53
C PRO A 281 -22.69 33.21 8.79
N GLY A 282 -21.52 33.67 9.24
CA GLY A 282 -21.40 34.51 10.45
C GLY A 282 -21.52 33.71 11.76
N CYS A 283 -20.81 32.57 11.84
CA CYS A 283 -20.85 31.69 13.01
C CYS A 283 -20.28 32.38 14.27
N PRO A 284 -20.93 32.25 15.45
CA PRO A 284 -20.27 32.57 16.70
C PRO A 284 -19.09 31.63 16.95
N PRO A 285 -17.99 32.06 17.58
CA PRO A 285 -16.92 31.13 17.97
C PRO A 285 -17.45 30.03 18.91
N PRO A 286 -17.07 28.75 18.71
CA PRO A 286 -17.54 27.67 19.57
C PRO A 286 -16.96 27.77 20.99
N THR A 287 -17.81 27.45 21.96
CA THR A 287 -17.45 27.37 23.38
C THR A 287 -16.96 26.00 23.79
N ASP A 288 -17.38 24.96 23.06
CA ASP A 288 -16.97 23.59 23.33
C ASP A 288 -15.46 23.40 23.07
N PRO A 289 -14.70 22.75 23.98
CA PRO A 289 -13.25 22.59 23.81
C PRO A 289 -12.83 21.80 22.55
N LEU A 290 -13.57 20.75 22.17
CA LEU A 290 -13.22 19.95 20.98
C LEU A 290 -13.51 20.74 19.71
N GLU A 291 -14.67 21.41 19.65
CA GLU A 291 -15.02 22.28 18.52
C GLU A 291 -14.05 23.45 18.40
N ARG A 292 -13.68 24.08 19.52
CA ARG A 292 -12.71 25.18 19.54
C ARG A 292 -11.36 24.76 19.00
N ALA A 293 -10.88 23.57 19.36
CA ALA A 293 -9.61 23.06 18.85
C ALA A 293 -9.61 22.89 17.32
N ALA A 294 -10.70 22.37 16.74
CA ALA A 294 -10.85 22.28 15.30
C ALA A 294 -11.02 23.67 14.66
N TRP A 295 -11.90 24.48 15.21
CA TRP A 295 -12.27 25.82 14.72
C TRP A 295 -11.07 26.77 14.60
N GLN A 296 -10.20 26.80 15.62
CA GLN A 296 -8.99 27.63 15.62
C GLN A 296 -8.08 27.33 14.42
N VAL A 297 -8.04 26.07 13.99
CA VAL A 297 -7.24 25.65 12.85
C VAL A 297 -7.96 25.92 11.53
N THR A 298 -9.23 25.56 11.42
CA THR A 298 -9.99 25.68 10.17
C THR A 298 -10.26 27.13 9.75
N THR A 299 -10.30 28.06 10.70
CA THR A 299 -10.47 29.51 10.47
C THR A 299 -9.14 30.29 10.46
N SER A 300 -8.02 29.62 10.68
CA SER A 300 -6.70 30.26 10.68
C SER A 300 -6.35 30.87 9.32
N GLY A 301 -5.51 31.91 9.31
CA GLY A 301 -5.05 32.55 8.07
C GLY A 301 -6.14 33.33 7.32
N GLY A 302 -7.19 33.79 8.01
CA GLY A 302 -8.28 34.57 7.41
C GLY A 302 -9.30 33.71 6.66
N ARG A 303 -9.31 32.39 6.88
CA ARG A 303 -10.28 31.48 6.27
C ARG A 303 -11.67 31.70 6.86
N PRO A 304 -12.73 31.79 6.03
CA PRO A 304 -14.09 31.92 6.53
C PRO A 304 -14.52 30.72 7.39
N ASP A 305 -15.36 30.97 8.38
CA ASP A 305 -15.94 29.92 9.21
C ASP A 305 -17.14 29.28 8.49
N PHE A 306 -16.98 28.04 8.00
CA PHE A 306 -18.06 27.23 7.43
C PHE A 306 -18.59 26.15 8.39
N SER A 307 -18.17 26.21 9.66
CA SER A 307 -18.40 25.10 10.57
C SER A 307 -19.83 25.00 11.07
N CYS A 308 -20.57 26.09 11.19
CA CYS A 308 -21.96 26.07 11.67
C CYS A 308 -22.98 26.02 10.53
N GLY A 309 -24.25 25.75 10.88
CA GLY A 309 -25.35 25.80 9.93
C GLY A 309 -25.47 24.56 9.05
N ASN A 310 -24.82 23.45 9.42
CA ASN A 310 -24.78 22.22 8.64
C ASN A 310 -25.84 21.21 9.13
N ALA A 311 -26.18 20.24 8.29
CA ALA A 311 -27.00 19.09 8.65
C ALA A 311 -26.24 17.79 8.37
N PHE A 312 -26.22 16.90 9.37
CA PHE A 312 -25.80 15.52 9.17
C PHE A 312 -26.94 14.73 8.51
N LEU A 313 -26.66 14.13 7.36
CA LEU A 313 -27.65 13.38 6.59
C LEU A 313 -27.60 11.87 6.88
N GLY A 314 -26.45 11.35 7.29
CA GLY A 314 -26.29 9.94 7.60
C GLY A 314 -24.91 9.38 7.30
N PHE A 315 -24.80 8.07 7.50
CA PHE A 315 -23.62 7.29 7.18
C PHE A 315 -23.81 6.50 5.89
N LEU A 316 -22.72 6.28 5.16
CA LEU A 316 -22.64 5.25 4.12
C LEU A 316 -21.67 4.17 4.58
N HIS A 317 -22.17 2.95 4.77
CA HIS A 317 -21.38 1.81 5.21
C HIS A 317 -20.97 0.92 4.04
N VAL A 318 -19.72 0.50 4.02
CA VAL A 318 -19.25 -0.57 3.12
C VAL A 318 -18.54 -1.66 3.93
N PRO A 319 -18.86 -2.96 3.75
CA PRO A 319 -20.13 -3.43 3.19
C PRO A 319 -21.31 -2.87 4.01
N GLY A 320 -22.54 -3.05 3.52
CA GLY A 320 -23.74 -2.38 4.06
C GLY A 320 -23.92 -2.44 5.59
N PRO A 321 -24.78 -1.57 6.14
CA PRO A 321 -25.03 -1.50 7.58
C PRO A 321 -25.50 -2.84 8.15
N LEU A 322 -25.12 -3.14 9.39
CA LEU A 322 -25.68 -4.27 10.13
C LEU A 322 -26.83 -3.77 11.02
N PRO A 323 -27.92 -4.55 11.17
CA PRO A 323 -29.06 -4.20 12.01
C PRO A 323 -28.68 -3.89 13.48
N ALA A 324 -27.53 -4.40 13.94
CA ALA A 324 -27.07 -4.23 15.31
C ALA A 324 -26.69 -2.78 15.68
N PHE A 325 -26.36 -1.91 14.72
CA PHE A 325 -25.98 -0.52 15.01
C PHE A 325 -26.61 0.52 14.07
N ALA A 326 -27.19 0.09 12.94
CA ALA A 326 -27.81 0.97 11.96
C ALA A 326 -29.18 0.43 11.50
N ALA A 327 -30.13 1.34 11.28
CA ALA A 327 -31.49 1.01 10.85
C ALA A 327 -31.63 0.79 9.33
N GLY A 328 -30.59 1.14 8.56
CA GLY A 328 -30.59 0.96 7.10
C GLY A 328 -30.54 -0.51 6.70
N GLN A 329 -31.22 -0.86 5.61
CA GLN A 329 -31.12 -2.18 5.00
C GLN A 329 -29.82 -2.27 4.18
N PRO A 330 -29.03 -3.36 4.30
CA PRO A 330 -27.87 -3.56 3.45
C PRO A 330 -28.31 -3.74 2.00
N THR A 331 -27.59 -3.11 1.08
CA THR A 331 -27.78 -3.25 -0.37
C THR A 331 -26.60 -4.01 -0.98
N PRO A 332 -26.75 -4.59 -2.19
CA PRO A 332 -25.65 -5.26 -2.88
C PRO A 332 -24.43 -4.36 -3.12
N ASN A 333 -24.63 -3.04 -3.18
CA ASN A 333 -23.58 -2.05 -3.42
C ASN A 333 -23.20 -1.26 -2.16
N GLY A 334 -23.77 -1.59 -0.98
CA GLY A 334 -23.52 -0.85 0.26
C GLY A 334 -23.59 0.68 0.11
N GLY A 335 -22.58 1.37 0.63
CA GLY A 335 -22.48 2.83 0.59
C GLY A 335 -22.41 3.44 -0.81
N TYR A 336 -22.08 2.68 -1.86
CA TYR A 336 -22.04 3.22 -3.22
C TYR A 336 -23.42 3.62 -3.75
N ASP A 337 -24.50 3.01 -3.26
CA ASP A 337 -25.86 3.44 -3.62
C ASP A 337 -26.18 4.84 -3.09
N GLY A 338 -25.65 5.20 -1.91
CA GLY A 338 -25.79 6.55 -1.37
C GLY A 338 -25.00 7.60 -2.15
N LEU A 339 -23.79 7.24 -2.62
CA LEU A 339 -23.01 8.09 -3.53
C LEU A 339 -23.72 8.26 -4.88
N ALA A 340 -24.24 7.17 -5.45
CA ALA A 340 -25.01 7.18 -6.69
C ALA A 340 -26.27 8.06 -6.57
N ALA A 341 -27.01 7.94 -5.46
CA ALA A 341 -28.18 8.76 -5.19
C ALA A 341 -27.81 10.26 -5.12
N GLN A 342 -26.70 10.60 -4.46
CA GLN A 342 -26.21 11.99 -4.41
C GLN A 342 -25.84 12.50 -5.81
N ILE A 343 -25.07 11.74 -6.60
CA ILE A 343 -24.71 12.09 -7.99
C ILE A 343 -25.95 12.32 -8.84
N ALA A 344 -26.90 11.39 -8.83
CA ALA A 344 -28.12 11.48 -9.64
C ALA A 344 -29.02 12.66 -9.25
N SER A 345 -28.87 13.19 -8.03
CA SER A 345 -29.65 14.33 -7.52
C SER A 345 -29.09 15.71 -7.86
N ALA A 346 -27.85 15.78 -8.36
CA ALA A 346 -27.17 17.03 -8.65
C ALA A 346 -27.91 17.87 -9.71
N ARG A 347 -27.74 19.19 -9.64
CA ARG A 347 -28.39 20.18 -10.51
C ARG A 347 -27.42 20.99 -11.35
N ARG A 348 -26.17 21.08 -10.95
CA ARG A 348 -25.15 21.98 -11.51
C ARG A 348 -23.81 21.30 -11.62
N GLU A 349 -23.34 20.70 -10.52
CA GLU A 349 -22.01 20.11 -10.50
C GLU A 349 -21.92 18.85 -9.65
N VAL A 350 -21.11 17.91 -10.12
CA VAL A 350 -20.68 16.71 -9.40
C VAL A 350 -19.15 16.72 -9.37
N LEU A 351 -18.56 16.81 -8.18
CA LEU A 351 -17.11 16.84 -7.99
C LEU A 351 -16.69 15.65 -7.12
N LEU A 352 -16.16 14.60 -7.75
CA LEU A 352 -15.74 13.37 -7.09
C LEU A 352 -14.22 13.28 -7.07
N ALA A 353 -13.62 13.26 -5.90
CA ALA A 353 -12.22 12.88 -5.73
C ALA A 353 -12.15 11.51 -5.05
N VAL A 354 -11.30 10.61 -5.57
CA VAL A 354 -11.03 9.31 -4.95
C VAL A 354 -9.60 8.89 -5.26
N MET A 355 -8.97 8.17 -4.33
CA MET A 355 -7.61 7.67 -4.56
C MET A 355 -7.58 6.63 -5.68
N GLU A 356 -8.47 5.64 -5.61
CA GLU A 356 -8.47 4.48 -6.49
C GLU A 356 -9.85 4.23 -7.11
N TRP A 357 -9.81 3.87 -8.39
CA TRP A 357 -10.94 3.40 -9.18
C TRP A 357 -10.56 2.10 -9.89
N ASP A 358 -11.30 1.02 -9.64
CA ASP A 358 -11.01 -0.28 -10.22
C ASP A 358 -11.11 -0.28 -11.77
N ASN A 359 -10.12 -0.90 -12.42
CA ASN A 359 -9.98 -0.86 -13.87
C ASN A 359 -10.94 -1.79 -14.63
N ASN A 360 -11.68 -2.65 -13.92
CA ASN A 360 -12.61 -3.58 -14.54
C ASN A 360 -14.01 -2.95 -14.64
N PRO A 361 -14.46 -2.55 -15.85
CA PRO A 361 -15.77 -1.90 -16.03
C PRO A 361 -16.96 -2.84 -15.72
N ARG A 362 -16.71 -4.15 -15.66
CA ARG A 362 -17.73 -5.17 -15.32
C ARG A 362 -17.78 -5.48 -13.82
N GLN A 363 -16.94 -4.83 -13.02
CA GLN A 363 -16.97 -4.94 -11.58
C GLN A 363 -17.72 -3.77 -10.95
N GLU A 364 -18.50 -4.12 -9.94
CA GLU A 364 -19.24 -3.24 -9.07
C GLU A 364 -18.21 -2.71 -8.06
N PRO A 365 -17.84 -1.41 -8.05
CA PRO A 365 -18.76 -0.29 -7.85
C PRO A 365 -18.61 0.89 -8.84
N GLY A 366 -17.58 0.90 -9.69
CA GLY A 366 -17.40 1.97 -10.69
C GLY A 366 -18.57 2.05 -11.66
N ARG A 367 -19.17 0.89 -12.00
CA ARG A 367 -20.40 0.81 -12.80
C ARG A 367 -21.58 1.52 -12.13
N VAL A 368 -21.76 1.36 -10.81
CA VAL A 368 -22.86 1.98 -10.05
C VAL A 368 -22.78 3.50 -10.13
N LEU A 369 -21.59 4.06 -9.97
CA LEU A 369 -21.37 5.51 -10.08
C LEU A 369 -21.54 6.00 -11.52
N ALA A 370 -21.03 5.27 -12.51
CA ALA A 370 -21.20 5.62 -13.93
C ALA A 370 -22.68 5.61 -14.35
N GLN A 371 -23.46 4.64 -13.87
CA GLN A 371 -24.91 4.58 -14.08
C GLN A 371 -25.64 5.75 -13.43
N ALA A 372 -25.19 6.21 -12.25
CA ALA A 372 -25.74 7.41 -11.63
C ALA A 372 -25.50 8.67 -12.47
N VAL A 373 -24.30 8.81 -13.06
CA VAL A 373 -23.98 9.89 -14.00
C VAL A 373 -24.84 9.79 -15.26
N GLN A 374 -25.07 8.58 -15.79
CA GLN A 374 -25.99 8.36 -16.92
C GLN A 374 -27.43 8.75 -16.58
N GLN A 375 -27.91 8.40 -15.38
CA GLN A 375 -29.23 8.81 -14.92
C GLN A 375 -29.35 10.32 -14.82
N LEU A 376 -28.33 10.99 -14.29
CA LEU A 376 -28.27 12.44 -14.25
C LEU A 376 -28.35 13.04 -15.65
N TYR A 377 -27.52 12.57 -16.58
CA TYR A 377 -27.54 13.01 -17.97
C TYR A 377 -28.92 12.80 -18.63
N SER A 378 -29.54 11.64 -18.42
CA SER A 378 -30.88 11.34 -18.94
C SER A 378 -31.94 12.33 -18.43
N ARG A 379 -31.83 12.76 -17.16
CA ARG A 379 -32.71 13.80 -16.60
C ARG A 379 -32.45 15.17 -17.21
N VAL A 380 -31.20 15.53 -17.47
CA VAL A 380 -30.82 16.77 -18.17
C VAL A 380 -31.41 16.78 -19.59
N GLN A 381 -31.39 15.64 -20.28
CA GLN A 381 -31.99 15.52 -21.61
C GLN A 381 -33.52 15.61 -21.58
N ALA A 382 -34.16 14.93 -20.63
CA ALA A 382 -35.62 14.87 -20.52
C ALA A 382 -36.24 16.17 -20.02
N GLN A 383 -35.53 16.93 -19.17
CA GLN A 383 -36.05 18.11 -18.45
C GLN A 383 -35.02 19.25 -18.43
N PRO A 384 -34.55 19.76 -19.59
CA PRO A 384 -33.51 20.79 -19.65
C PRO A 384 -33.86 22.07 -18.88
N GLU A 385 -35.15 22.39 -18.76
CA GLU A 385 -35.64 23.53 -17.99
C GLU A 385 -35.31 23.46 -16.50
N ARG A 386 -35.06 22.26 -15.96
CA ARG A 386 -34.60 22.06 -14.58
C ARG A 386 -33.09 22.21 -14.40
N TYR A 387 -32.35 22.38 -15.50
CA TYR A 387 -30.89 22.52 -15.54
C TYR A 387 -30.49 23.69 -16.45
N PRO A 388 -30.97 24.93 -16.21
CA PRO A 388 -30.80 26.04 -17.15
C PRO A 388 -29.33 26.43 -17.38
N GLU A 389 -28.45 26.17 -16.42
CA GLU A 389 -27.00 26.37 -16.54
C GLU A 389 -26.26 25.14 -17.09
N GLY A 390 -26.93 24.01 -17.27
CA GLY A 390 -26.31 22.73 -17.57
C GLY A 390 -25.74 22.02 -16.35
N VAL A 391 -24.93 20.99 -16.59
CA VAL A 391 -24.31 20.18 -15.53
C VAL A 391 -22.87 19.83 -15.90
N THR A 392 -21.93 20.04 -14.97
CA THR A 392 -20.55 19.57 -15.10
C THR A 392 -20.22 18.48 -14.09
N VAL A 393 -19.62 17.39 -14.56
CA VAL A 393 -19.14 16.27 -13.73
C VAL A 393 -17.62 16.23 -13.81
N ARG A 394 -16.94 16.25 -12.66
CA ARG A 394 -15.48 16.14 -12.56
C ARG A 394 -15.08 14.99 -11.66
N ILE A 395 -14.19 14.13 -12.15
CA ILE A 395 -13.65 12.99 -11.41
C ILE A 395 -12.13 13.13 -11.30
N ALA A 396 -11.62 13.30 -10.09
CA ALA A 396 -10.20 13.41 -9.79
C ALA A 396 -9.68 12.11 -9.16
N LEU A 397 -8.71 11.47 -9.80
CA LEU A 397 -8.13 10.19 -9.37
C LEU A 397 -6.79 10.43 -8.67
N GLY A 398 -6.48 9.57 -7.70
CA GLY A 398 -5.35 9.75 -6.80
C GLY A 398 -3.98 9.59 -7.43
N ASN A 399 -3.88 8.92 -8.59
CA ASN A 399 -2.63 8.42 -9.18
C ASN A 399 -1.94 7.35 -8.30
N PHE A 400 -2.73 6.46 -7.73
CA PHE A 400 -2.23 5.35 -6.91
C PHE A 400 -1.44 4.33 -7.76
N PRO A 401 -0.28 3.86 -7.29
CA PRO A 401 0.51 2.87 -8.00
C PRO A 401 -0.11 1.47 -7.86
N LEU A 402 -0.30 0.75 -8.97
CA LEU A 402 -0.71 -0.66 -8.92
C LEU A 402 0.50 -1.54 -8.57
N PRO A 403 0.58 -2.17 -7.38
CA PRO A 403 1.80 -2.84 -6.94
C PRO A 403 2.20 -4.04 -7.82
N GLY A 404 1.25 -4.70 -8.48
CA GLY A 404 1.48 -5.89 -9.29
C GLY A 404 2.06 -5.62 -10.68
N THR A 405 1.81 -4.44 -11.25
CA THR A 405 2.30 -4.06 -12.60
C THR A 405 3.25 -2.88 -12.57
N LEU A 406 3.34 -2.18 -11.43
CA LEU A 406 4.01 -0.88 -11.29
C LEU A 406 3.52 0.16 -12.31
N GLU A 407 2.29 -0.02 -12.83
CA GLU A 407 1.61 0.97 -13.68
C GLU A 407 0.86 1.96 -12.80
N TRP A 408 0.94 3.23 -13.14
CA TRP A 408 0.30 4.30 -12.37
C TRP A 408 -0.60 5.12 -13.29
N GLY A 409 -1.65 5.70 -12.70
CA GLY A 409 -2.63 6.49 -13.44
C GLY A 409 -3.56 5.70 -14.35
N THR A 410 -3.47 4.37 -14.38
CA THR A 410 -4.34 3.52 -15.21
C THR A 410 -5.82 3.65 -14.84
N GLN A 411 -6.08 3.98 -13.57
CA GLN A 411 -7.41 4.20 -12.98
C GLN A 411 -8.23 5.27 -13.69
N VAL A 412 -7.58 6.26 -14.29
CA VAL A 412 -8.25 7.30 -15.08
C VAL A 412 -8.96 6.69 -16.29
N TYR A 413 -8.35 5.68 -16.93
CA TYR A 413 -8.93 4.95 -18.05
C TYR A 413 -10.01 3.98 -17.57
N GLY A 414 -9.89 3.41 -16.36
CA GLY A 414 -10.96 2.63 -15.72
C GLY A 414 -12.23 3.45 -15.53
N ALA A 415 -12.11 4.67 -14.97
CA ALA A 415 -13.22 5.60 -14.81
C ALA A 415 -13.84 6.03 -16.15
N ALA A 416 -12.99 6.39 -17.12
CA ALA A 416 -13.42 6.75 -18.46
C ALA A 416 -14.18 5.61 -19.16
N ARG A 417 -13.67 4.39 -19.06
CA ARG A 417 -14.31 3.19 -19.61
C ARG A 417 -15.67 2.95 -18.97
N ALA A 418 -15.77 3.03 -17.63
CA ALA A 418 -17.05 2.85 -16.93
C ALA A 418 -18.12 3.84 -17.40
N LEU A 419 -17.76 5.12 -17.60
CA LEU A 419 -18.65 6.15 -18.12
C LEU A 419 -19.08 5.89 -19.57
N ILE A 420 -18.15 5.53 -20.44
CA ILE A 420 -18.43 5.20 -21.85
C ILE A 420 -19.34 3.98 -21.95
N THR A 421 -19.03 2.90 -21.22
CA THR A 421 -19.85 1.69 -21.17
C THR A 421 -21.26 1.97 -20.63
N ALA A 422 -21.40 2.92 -19.70
CA ALA A 422 -22.69 3.38 -19.23
C ALA A 422 -23.44 4.26 -20.23
N GLY A 423 -22.82 4.70 -21.33
CA GLY A 423 -23.43 5.58 -22.33
C GLY A 423 -23.42 7.07 -21.94
N VAL A 424 -22.48 7.49 -21.09
CA VAL A 424 -22.30 8.89 -20.70
C VAL A 424 -21.42 9.61 -21.73
N PRO A 425 -21.92 10.64 -22.45
CA PRO A 425 -21.06 11.45 -23.30
C PRO A 425 -20.19 12.37 -22.46
N PHE A 426 -18.94 12.59 -22.87
CA PHE A 426 -18.06 13.56 -22.20
C PHE A 426 -18.43 15.02 -22.48
N SER A 427 -19.19 15.28 -23.54
CA SER A 427 -19.68 16.61 -23.87
C SER A 427 -21.00 16.51 -24.63
N ASP A 428 -21.98 17.32 -24.23
CA ASP A 428 -23.16 17.65 -25.03
C ASP A 428 -23.41 19.16 -24.92
N PRO A 429 -22.87 19.96 -25.86
CA PRO A 429 -23.01 21.41 -25.85
C PRO A 429 -24.46 21.90 -25.92
N ALA A 430 -25.35 21.16 -26.58
CA ALA A 430 -26.77 21.53 -26.69
C ALA A 430 -27.47 21.49 -25.32
N ARG A 431 -26.93 20.70 -24.39
CA ARG A 431 -27.41 20.57 -23.01
C ARG A 431 -26.51 21.23 -21.98
N ARG A 432 -25.45 21.93 -22.42
CA ARG A 432 -24.40 22.49 -21.54
C ARG A 432 -23.87 21.44 -20.56
N TRP A 433 -23.74 20.20 -21.04
CA TRP A 433 -23.28 19.05 -20.29
C TRP A 433 -21.78 18.81 -20.53
N GLN A 434 -21.04 18.56 -19.46
CA GLN A 434 -19.61 18.28 -19.54
C GLN A 434 -19.19 17.22 -18.51
N VAL A 435 -18.35 16.27 -18.93
CA VAL A 435 -17.65 15.35 -18.02
C VAL A 435 -16.15 15.50 -18.23
N GLN A 436 -15.41 15.67 -17.14
CA GLN A 436 -13.95 15.74 -17.13
C GLN A 436 -13.39 14.74 -16.13
N ILE A 437 -12.29 14.11 -16.50
CA ILE A 437 -11.58 13.15 -15.65
C ILE A 437 -10.13 13.62 -15.57
N ALA A 438 -9.58 13.66 -14.37
CA ALA A 438 -8.20 14.07 -14.15
C ALA A 438 -7.48 13.07 -13.25
N ASN A 439 -6.17 12.93 -13.44
CA ASN A 439 -5.34 12.10 -12.60
C ASN A 439 -4.30 12.97 -11.89
N TYR A 440 -4.17 12.83 -10.57
CA TYR A 440 -3.25 13.63 -9.77
C TYR A 440 -1.82 13.52 -10.34
N ALA A 441 -1.13 14.65 -10.50
CA ALA A 441 0.15 14.65 -11.22
C ALA A 441 1.29 13.99 -10.42
N GLY A 442 1.11 13.78 -9.11
CA GLY A 442 2.11 13.19 -8.22
C GLY A 442 1.85 11.73 -7.94
N THR A 443 2.92 10.94 -7.85
CA THR A 443 2.82 9.52 -7.44
C THR A 443 3.28 9.34 -5.99
N PHE A 444 4.18 10.21 -5.52
CA PHE A 444 4.56 10.25 -4.12
C PHE A 444 4.91 11.68 -3.66
N PRO A 445 4.04 12.37 -2.90
CA PRO A 445 2.71 11.94 -2.46
C PRO A 445 1.70 11.90 -3.62
N HIS A 446 0.85 10.89 -3.63
CA HIS A 446 -0.36 10.82 -4.46
C HIS A 446 -1.55 11.38 -3.65
N SER A 447 -2.69 11.62 -4.30
CA SER A 447 -3.89 12.05 -3.56
C SER A 447 -4.60 10.86 -2.95
N HIS A 448 -4.72 10.85 -1.62
CA HIS A 448 -5.47 9.84 -0.87
C HIS A 448 -6.83 10.38 -0.39
N ALA A 449 -7.14 11.65 -0.67
CA ALA A 449 -8.41 12.30 -0.35
C ALA A 449 -9.58 11.68 -1.13
N LYS A 450 -10.71 11.52 -0.44
CA LYS A 450 -11.91 10.90 -0.99
C LYS A 450 -13.15 11.71 -0.57
N LEU A 451 -13.73 12.42 -1.54
CA LEU A 451 -14.88 13.27 -1.30
C LEU A 451 -15.78 13.36 -2.52
N LEU A 452 -17.07 13.61 -2.27
CA LEU A 452 -18.07 13.92 -3.27
C LEU A 452 -18.78 15.22 -2.88
N VAL A 453 -18.61 16.26 -3.69
CA VAL A 453 -19.36 17.51 -3.58
C VAL A 453 -20.40 17.55 -4.70
N THR A 454 -21.63 17.88 -4.37
CA THR A 454 -22.68 18.15 -5.36
C THR A 454 -23.26 19.53 -5.15
N ASP A 455 -23.32 20.31 -6.23
CA ASP A 455 -23.88 21.67 -6.28
C ASP A 455 -23.27 22.65 -5.27
N GLY A 456 -22.12 22.34 -4.66
CA GLY A 456 -21.51 23.15 -3.61
C GLY A 456 -22.32 23.20 -2.31
N GLU A 457 -23.33 22.34 -2.15
CA GLU A 457 -24.25 22.34 -1.01
C GLU A 457 -24.23 21.03 -0.22
N ALA A 458 -23.99 19.89 -0.88
CA ALA A 458 -23.87 18.59 -0.22
C ALA A 458 -22.46 18.04 -0.37
N LEU A 459 -21.94 17.48 0.71
CA LEU A 459 -20.60 16.93 0.82
C LEU A 459 -20.67 15.55 1.47
N THR A 460 -20.05 14.57 0.82
CA THR A 460 -19.76 13.26 1.42
C THR A 460 -18.25 13.09 1.51
N VAL A 461 -17.76 12.68 2.68
CA VAL A 461 -16.34 12.33 2.90
C VAL A 461 -16.27 10.89 3.34
N MET A 462 -15.36 10.12 2.72
CA MET A 462 -15.33 8.67 2.82
C MET A 462 -13.91 8.13 3.09
N GLY A 463 -13.82 6.95 3.70
CA GLY A 463 -12.55 6.21 3.81
C GLY A 463 -12.28 5.26 2.64
N PHE A 464 -13.32 4.86 1.91
CA PHE A 464 -13.26 3.79 0.90
C PHE A 464 -12.97 4.28 -0.52
N ASN A 465 -12.29 3.42 -1.29
CA ASN A 465 -12.02 3.62 -2.72
C ASN A 465 -13.21 3.18 -3.58
N VAL A 466 -13.17 3.40 -4.89
CA VAL A 466 -14.12 2.79 -5.84
C VAL A 466 -13.56 1.44 -6.28
N GLY A 467 -13.73 0.43 -5.43
CA GLY A 467 -13.20 -0.92 -5.67
C GLY A 467 -14.07 -2.03 -5.09
N PRO A 468 -13.97 -3.25 -5.66
CA PRO A 468 -14.83 -4.38 -5.32
C PRO A 468 -14.64 -4.87 -3.88
N LEU A 469 -13.46 -4.65 -3.27
CA LEU A 469 -13.15 -5.15 -1.92
C LEU A 469 -14.12 -4.64 -0.85
N HIS A 470 -14.70 -3.45 -1.05
CA HIS A 470 -15.69 -2.85 -0.16
C HIS A 470 -17.09 -3.46 -0.27
N LEU A 471 -17.34 -4.30 -1.28
CA LEU A 471 -18.63 -4.95 -1.45
C LEU A 471 -18.77 -6.21 -0.59
N PRO A 472 -20.03 -6.60 -0.27
CA PRO A 472 -20.25 -7.84 0.45
C PRO A 472 -19.82 -9.04 -0.39
N SER A 473 -18.98 -9.93 0.15
CA SER A 473 -18.54 -11.13 -0.56
C SER A 473 -19.72 -12.06 -0.88
N ALA A 474 -20.68 -12.14 0.04
CA ALA A 474 -21.86 -13.01 -0.07
C ALA A 474 -22.78 -12.65 -1.24
N THR A 475 -22.94 -11.36 -1.56
CA THR A 475 -23.85 -10.90 -2.62
C THR A 475 -23.14 -10.70 -3.96
N THR A 476 -21.83 -10.93 -4.02
CA THR A 476 -21.00 -10.69 -5.23
C THR A 476 -20.32 -11.95 -5.76
N GLU A 477 -20.81 -13.13 -5.36
CA GLU A 477 -20.25 -14.43 -5.73
C GLU A 477 -18.76 -14.57 -5.34
N GLY A 478 -18.38 -13.98 -4.20
CA GLY A 478 -17.01 -14.01 -3.68
C GLY A 478 -16.05 -12.99 -4.32
N ARG A 479 -16.54 -12.08 -5.17
CA ARG A 479 -15.71 -11.00 -5.75
C ARG A 479 -15.48 -9.84 -4.78
N GLY A 480 -16.42 -9.60 -3.86
CA GLY A 480 -16.30 -8.62 -2.80
C GLY A 480 -15.40 -9.10 -1.66
N GLY A 481 -14.84 -8.15 -0.91
CA GLY A 481 -13.87 -8.42 0.16
C GLY A 481 -14.39 -8.16 1.57
N ASP A 482 -15.66 -7.79 1.74
CA ASP A 482 -16.24 -7.38 3.03
C ASP A 482 -15.42 -6.29 3.75
N LEU A 483 -14.69 -5.47 3.00
CA LEU A 483 -13.74 -4.49 3.53
C LEU A 483 -14.46 -3.34 4.21
N ARG A 484 -14.45 -3.36 5.55
CA ARG A 484 -15.20 -2.44 6.38
C ARG A 484 -14.68 -1.01 6.32
N ASP A 485 -15.54 -0.07 5.96
CA ASP A 485 -15.25 1.36 5.92
C ASP A 485 -16.53 2.21 6.06
N LEU A 486 -16.36 3.51 6.16
CA LEU A 486 -17.42 4.46 6.48
C LEU A 486 -17.29 5.77 5.67
N ALA A 487 -18.43 6.35 5.32
CA ALA A 487 -18.53 7.75 4.91
C ALA A 487 -19.56 8.51 5.74
N VAL A 488 -19.39 9.83 5.82
CA VAL A 488 -20.34 10.77 6.42
C VAL A 488 -20.88 11.68 5.33
N GLN A 489 -22.21 11.79 5.27
CA GLN A 489 -22.92 12.72 4.39
C GLN A 489 -23.40 13.95 5.17
N VAL A 490 -23.11 15.13 4.66
CA VAL A 490 -23.54 16.41 5.23
C VAL A 490 -24.07 17.34 4.14
N ARG A 491 -24.93 18.28 4.54
CA ARG A 491 -25.37 19.41 3.71
C ARG A 491 -25.14 20.72 4.46
N GLY A 492 -24.81 21.78 3.76
CA GLY A 492 -24.68 23.12 4.33
C GLY A 492 -23.34 23.79 4.00
N PRO A 493 -22.99 24.86 4.74
CA PRO A 493 -21.82 25.69 4.46
C PRO A 493 -20.49 24.93 4.31
N VAL A 494 -20.29 23.81 5.01
CA VAL A 494 -19.03 23.02 4.94
C VAL A 494 -18.76 22.47 3.53
N ALA A 495 -19.80 22.30 2.70
CA ALA A 495 -19.63 21.86 1.32
C ALA A 495 -18.85 22.88 0.46
N ALA A 496 -18.88 24.17 0.83
CA ALA A 496 -18.07 25.19 0.18
C ALA A 496 -16.57 25.00 0.43
N ASP A 497 -16.18 24.55 1.62
CA ASP A 497 -14.77 24.20 1.87
C ASP A 497 -14.39 22.88 1.19
N GLY A 498 -15.31 21.91 1.14
CA GLY A 498 -15.14 20.70 0.33
C GLY A 498 -14.88 21.00 -1.16
N LEU A 499 -15.57 21.99 -1.72
CA LEU A 499 -15.33 22.48 -3.08
C LEU A 499 -13.92 23.09 -3.21
N ASN A 500 -13.49 23.93 -2.25
CA ASN A 500 -12.15 24.50 -2.26
C ASN A 500 -11.03 23.45 -2.14
N VAL A 501 -11.27 22.38 -1.37
CA VAL A 501 -10.37 21.22 -1.30
C VAL A 501 -10.34 20.47 -2.62
N PHE A 502 -11.50 20.25 -3.26
CA PHE A 502 -11.56 19.64 -4.59
C PHE A 502 -10.77 20.47 -5.61
N ASP A 503 -10.92 21.79 -5.63
CA ASP A 503 -10.21 22.68 -6.54
C ASP A 503 -8.69 22.60 -6.40
N ASP A 504 -8.17 22.50 -5.16
CA ASP A 504 -6.75 22.31 -4.92
C ASP A 504 -6.24 20.96 -5.45
N LEU A 505 -7.03 19.88 -5.32
CA LEU A 505 -6.70 18.59 -5.91
C LEU A 505 -6.78 18.62 -7.44
N TRP A 506 -7.79 19.30 -7.98
CA TRP A 506 -8.03 19.43 -9.41
C TRP A 506 -6.90 20.19 -10.10
N ALA A 507 -6.50 21.34 -9.55
CA ALA A 507 -5.39 22.15 -10.05
C ALA A 507 -4.04 21.41 -10.11
N ARG A 508 -3.93 20.30 -9.39
CA ARG A 508 -2.74 19.45 -9.29
C ARG A 508 -2.88 18.14 -10.06
N SER A 509 -3.96 18.01 -10.82
CA SER A 509 -4.25 16.84 -11.64
C SER A 509 -4.08 17.16 -13.11
N ARG A 510 -3.67 16.17 -13.92
CA ARG A 510 -3.62 16.27 -15.37
C ARG A 510 -4.93 15.79 -15.97
N LEU A 511 -5.50 16.56 -16.89
CA LEU A 511 -6.74 16.19 -17.57
C LEU A 511 -6.54 15.02 -18.51
N LEU A 512 -7.50 14.08 -18.51
CA LEU A 512 -7.62 13.07 -19.55
C LEU A 512 -8.26 13.70 -20.78
N THR A 513 -7.55 13.67 -21.91
CA THR A 513 -8.04 14.11 -23.21
C THR A 513 -8.26 12.89 -24.08
N CYS A 514 -9.47 12.76 -24.63
CA CYS A 514 -9.84 11.69 -25.55
C CYS A 514 -10.24 12.26 -26.92
N PRO A 515 -9.98 11.54 -28.02
CA PRO A 515 -10.53 11.88 -29.32
C PRO A 515 -12.07 11.93 -29.30
N PRO A 516 -12.71 12.75 -30.15
CA PRO A 516 -14.17 12.75 -30.29
C PRO A 516 -14.69 11.36 -30.69
N GLY A 517 -15.81 10.94 -30.08
CA GLY A 517 -16.44 9.66 -30.42
C GLY A 517 -15.72 8.41 -29.91
N VAL A 518 -14.80 8.55 -28.96
CA VAL A 518 -14.11 7.40 -28.33
C VAL A 518 -15.13 6.38 -27.78
N ASN A 519 -14.88 5.09 -28.07
CA ASN A 519 -15.65 3.97 -27.53
C ASN A 519 -14.80 3.14 -26.56
N GLU A 520 -15.40 2.10 -25.96
CA GLU A 520 -14.72 1.24 -24.98
C GLU A 520 -13.42 0.58 -25.52
N GLY A 521 -13.41 0.18 -26.79
CA GLY A 521 -12.27 -0.46 -27.44
C GLY A 521 -11.11 0.49 -27.74
N ASP A 522 -11.40 1.79 -27.86
CA ASP A 522 -10.44 2.82 -28.29
C ASP A 522 -9.92 3.68 -27.12
N ILE A 523 -10.15 3.27 -25.87
CA ILE A 523 -9.76 4.07 -24.69
C ILE A 523 -8.24 4.33 -24.61
N SER A 524 -7.43 3.48 -25.24
CA SER A 524 -5.98 3.63 -25.37
C SER A 524 -5.56 4.84 -26.21
N SER A 525 -6.49 5.44 -26.96
CA SER A 525 -6.26 6.70 -27.70
C SER A 525 -6.37 7.95 -26.82
N CYS A 526 -6.89 7.82 -25.59
CA CYS A 526 -6.89 8.90 -24.62
C CYS A 526 -5.50 9.10 -24.02
N SER A 527 -5.19 10.33 -23.61
CA SER A 527 -3.91 10.67 -22.98
C SER A 527 -4.05 11.73 -21.89
N LEU A 528 -3.16 11.70 -20.90
CA LEU A 528 -3.08 12.73 -19.87
C LEU A 528 -2.34 13.95 -20.42
N GLY A 529 -3.01 15.10 -20.42
CA GLY A 529 -2.50 16.36 -20.96
C GLY A 529 -2.00 17.34 -19.89
N GLU A 530 -2.43 18.59 -20.05
CA GLU A 530 -2.12 19.72 -19.18
C GLU A 530 -2.71 19.58 -17.78
N LEU A 531 -2.18 20.37 -16.84
CA LEU A 531 -2.79 20.53 -15.52
C LEU A 531 -4.20 21.11 -15.66
N ALA A 532 -5.13 20.59 -14.87
CA ALA A 532 -6.49 21.06 -14.86
C ALA A 532 -6.58 22.45 -14.25
N ILE A 533 -7.55 23.23 -14.71
CA ILE A 533 -7.86 24.55 -14.19
C ILE A 533 -9.17 24.43 -13.40
N PRO A 534 -9.21 24.81 -12.11
CA PRO A 534 -10.45 24.88 -11.37
C PRO A 534 -11.34 25.97 -11.95
N ASP A 535 -12.50 25.58 -12.47
CA ASP A 535 -13.53 26.48 -12.97
C ASP A 535 -14.93 25.93 -12.62
N HIS A 536 -15.91 26.83 -12.48
CA HIS A 536 -17.29 26.45 -12.12
C HIS A 536 -18.29 27.15 -13.04
N PRO A 537 -18.43 26.69 -14.30
CA PRO A 537 -19.22 27.39 -15.31
C PRO A 537 -20.71 27.51 -14.95
N GLN A 538 -21.25 26.61 -14.11
CA GLN A 538 -22.63 26.66 -13.61
C GLN A 538 -22.82 27.63 -12.42
N GLY A 539 -21.78 28.36 -12.02
CA GLY A 539 -21.82 29.36 -10.97
C GLY A 539 -21.80 28.80 -9.54
N THR A 540 -21.58 27.50 -9.36
CA THR A 540 -21.52 26.82 -8.05
C THR A 540 -20.65 27.57 -7.05
N ALA A 541 -19.45 28.00 -7.47
CA ALA A 541 -18.50 28.76 -6.66
C ALA A 541 -19.01 30.11 -6.13
N ARG A 542 -20.09 30.65 -6.71
CA ARG A 542 -20.63 31.99 -6.41
C ARG A 542 -22.01 31.93 -5.72
N GLN A 543 -22.55 30.74 -5.50
CA GLN A 543 -23.86 30.61 -4.88
C GLN A 543 -23.84 31.05 -3.41
N PRO A 544 -24.91 31.71 -2.94
CA PRO A 544 -25.11 32.00 -1.53
C PRO A 544 -25.06 30.70 -0.72
N LEU A 545 -24.45 30.76 0.46
CA LEU A 545 -24.45 29.63 1.39
C LEU A 545 -25.81 29.55 2.08
N THR A 546 -26.41 28.36 2.03
CA THR A 546 -27.67 28.07 2.71
C THR A 546 -27.38 27.21 3.93
N SER A 547 -27.88 27.64 5.09
CA SER A 547 -27.87 26.79 6.28
C SER A 547 -28.87 25.65 6.09
N ALA A 548 -28.43 24.42 6.39
CA ALA A 548 -29.23 23.21 6.23
C ALA A 548 -29.68 22.59 7.57
N GLY A 549 -29.09 23.03 8.68
CA GLY A 549 -29.36 22.55 10.04
C GLY A 549 -28.52 23.32 11.06
N ASP A 550 -28.50 22.82 12.30
CA ASP A 550 -27.82 23.50 13.43
C ASP A 550 -26.48 22.86 13.80
N GLU A 551 -26.06 21.83 13.06
CA GLU A 551 -24.89 21.03 13.41
C GLU A 551 -23.58 21.72 13.05
N ARG A 552 -22.55 21.41 13.84
CA ARG A 552 -21.18 21.81 13.54
C ARG A 552 -20.40 20.72 12.80
N VAL A 553 -19.75 21.11 11.71
CA VAL A 553 -18.94 20.23 10.86
C VAL A 553 -17.68 20.97 10.42
N PHE A 554 -16.51 20.43 10.72
CA PHE A 554 -15.20 21.01 10.39
C PHE A 554 -14.57 20.25 9.22
N SER A 555 -14.12 21.01 8.22
CA SER A 555 -13.36 20.52 7.07
C SER A 555 -11.89 20.36 7.43
N LEU A 556 -11.38 19.13 7.43
CA LEU A 556 -10.00 18.81 7.81
C LEU A 556 -9.23 18.34 6.59
N TYR A 557 -8.48 19.24 5.97
CA TYR A 557 -7.63 18.94 4.83
C TYR A 557 -6.15 18.97 5.18
N ARG A 558 -5.41 18.02 4.64
CA ARG A 558 -3.95 18.07 4.67
C ARG A 558 -3.32 17.61 3.36
N ARG A 559 -2.17 18.18 3.08
CA ARG A 559 -1.25 17.79 2.01
C ARG A 559 0.16 18.27 2.36
N ALA A 560 1.14 17.89 1.55
CA ALA A 560 2.45 18.51 1.61
C ALA A 560 2.33 20.05 1.51
N GLY A 561 2.88 20.76 2.50
CA GLY A 561 2.83 22.22 2.61
C GLY A 561 1.54 22.80 3.23
N PHE A 562 0.53 21.99 3.56
CA PHE A 562 -0.68 22.44 4.25
C PHE A 562 -1.18 21.34 5.20
N GLN A 563 -0.90 21.44 6.50
CA GLN A 563 -1.11 20.37 7.49
C GLN A 563 -2.19 20.72 8.52
N ALA A 564 -3.27 21.36 8.06
CA ALA A 564 -4.36 21.80 8.94
C ALA A 564 -5.04 20.61 9.61
N ALA A 565 -5.33 19.51 8.89
CA ALA A 565 -5.91 18.32 9.50
C ALA A 565 -5.04 17.74 10.62
N ASP A 566 -3.72 17.60 10.40
CA ASP A 566 -2.77 17.10 11.40
C ASP A 566 -2.83 17.94 12.69
N THR A 567 -2.84 19.26 12.55
CA THR A 567 -2.89 20.21 13.66
C THR A 567 -4.23 20.15 14.40
N ALA A 568 -5.34 20.10 13.66
CA ALA A 568 -6.68 20.02 14.23
C ALA A 568 -6.89 18.69 14.98
N LEU A 569 -6.44 17.56 14.42
CA LEU A 569 -6.54 16.25 15.08
C LEU A 569 -5.72 16.21 16.37
N VAL A 570 -4.49 16.72 16.37
CA VAL A 570 -3.68 16.83 17.60
C VAL A 570 -4.38 17.72 18.63
N GLY A 571 -4.87 18.90 18.21
CA GLY A 571 -5.59 19.82 19.09
C GLY A 571 -6.85 19.21 19.71
N MET A 572 -7.64 18.47 18.93
CA MET A 572 -8.84 17.78 19.43
C MET A 572 -8.49 16.64 20.40
N ILE A 573 -7.44 15.85 20.12
CA ILE A 573 -6.94 14.84 21.08
C ILE A 573 -6.46 15.51 22.37
N ASP A 574 -5.78 16.65 22.29
CA ASP A 574 -5.35 17.43 23.45
C ASP A 574 -6.52 18.05 24.23
N ALA A 575 -7.65 18.35 23.58
CA ALA A 575 -8.85 18.85 24.23
C ALA A 575 -9.74 17.75 24.84
N THR A 576 -9.52 16.49 24.47
CA THR A 576 -10.29 15.31 24.95
C THR A 576 -10.12 15.10 26.46
N GLN A 577 -11.21 14.73 27.14
CA GLN A 577 -11.28 14.64 28.62
C GLN A 577 -11.63 13.25 29.16
N ARG A 578 -12.28 12.38 28.38
CA ARG A 578 -12.83 11.10 28.84
C ARG A 578 -12.30 9.92 28.06
N SER A 579 -12.49 9.92 26.73
CA SER A 579 -12.16 8.76 25.91
C SER A 579 -11.79 9.09 24.48
N VAL A 580 -10.93 8.25 23.90
CA VAL A 580 -10.63 8.20 22.47
C VAL A 580 -10.93 6.79 21.96
N ASP A 581 -11.85 6.67 21.01
CA ASP A 581 -12.16 5.42 20.33
C ASP A 581 -11.66 5.49 18.89
N LEU A 582 -10.79 4.57 18.50
CA LEU A 582 -10.13 4.52 17.19
C LEU A 582 -10.53 3.25 16.45
N MET A 583 -10.99 3.38 15.22
CA MET A 583 -11.10 2.24 14.30
C MET A 583 -10.31 2.57 13.03
N HIS A 584 -9.15 1.90 12.87
CA HIS A 584 -8.14 2.26 11.90
C HIS A 584 -7.50 1.05 11.21
N VAL A 585 -7.35 1.13 9.89
CA VAL A 585 -6.60 0.14 9.11
C VAL A 585 -5.08 0.21 9.31
N SER A 586 -4.55 1.42 9.50
CA SER A 586 -3.11 1.66 9.63
C SER A 586 -2.81 2.52 10.85
N PHE A 587 -1.85 2.06 11.66
CA PHE A 587 -1.48 2.57 12.96
C PHE A 587 0.03 2.37 13.16
N SER A 588 0.85 3.35 12.81
CA SER A 588 2.31 3.18 12.77
C SER A 588 3.08 4.26 13.52
N MET A 589 4.39 4.03 13.64
CA MET A 589 5.38 5.07 13.92
C MET A 589 5.94 5.61 12.58
N ARG A 590 7.01 6.41 12.62
CA ARG A 590 7.74 6.84 11.42
C ARG A 590 8.24 5.67 10.57
N LEU A 591 8.46 5.88 9.27
CA LEU A 591 8.87 4.82 8.32
C LEU A 591 10.09 4.01 8.78
N ARG A 592 11.05 4.64 9.48
CA ARG A 592 12.25 3.94 10.00
C ARG A 592 11.92 2.80 10.96
N CYS A 593 10.77 2.89 11.63
CA CYS A 593 10.27 1.87 12.54
C CYS A 593 9.84 0.59 11.84
N ASN A 594 9.53 0.62 10.54
CA ASN A 594 9.21 -0.60 9.79
C ASN A 594 10.41 -1.57 9.70
N LEU A 595 11.63 -1.07 9.90
CA LEU A 595 12.83 -1.90 10.02
C LEU A 595 12.95 -2.61 11.38
N ALA A 596 12.07 -2.33 12.34
CA ALA A 596 12.06 -2.98 13.66
C ALA A 596 11.80 -4.48 13.61
N LEU A 597 11.28 -4.99 12.49
CA LEU A 597 11.20 -6.43 12.23
C LEU A 597 12.56 -7.12 12.33
N LEU A 598 13.62 -6.40 11.98
CA LEU A 598 14.99 -6.90 12.00
C LEU A 598 15.68 -6.58 13.33
N ASN A 599 15.31 -5.47 13.96
CA ASN A 599 15.79 -5.08 15.27
C ASN A 599 14.84 -4.06 15.92
N PRO A 600 14.03 -4.48 16.90
CA PRO A 600 13.07 -3.60 17.57
C PRO A 600 13.70 -2.34 18.20
N GLN A 601 14.96 -2.41 18.65
CA GLN A 601 15.69 -1.28 19.23
C GLN A 601 15.89 -0.09 18.27
N LEU A 602 15.60 -0.26 16.98
CA LEU A 602 15.63 0.81 15.98
C LEU A 602 14.45 1.80 16.13
N CYS A 603 13.36 1.40 16.79
CA CYS A 603 12.24 2.29 17.12
C CYS A 603 12.49 3.05 18.41
N ARG A 604 12.68 4.37 18.32
CA ARG A 604 12.93 5.21 19.49
C ARG A 604 11.73 6.12 19.80
N PRO A 605 11.61 6.66 21.03
CA PRO A 605 10.50 7.56 21.38
C PRO A 605 10.33 8.75 20.42
N GLU A 606 11.41 9.29 19.86
CA GLU A 606 11.36 10.39 18.88
C GLU A 606 10.75 9.98 17.52
N ASP A 607 10.49 8.70 17.30
CA ASP A 607 9.74 8.20 16.14
C ASP A 607 8.23 8.24 16.30
N ALA A 608 7.75 8.61 17.48
CA ALA A 608 6.33 8.81 17.69
C ALA A 608 5.80 9.86 16.70
N LEU A 609 4.72 9.52 16.02
CA LEU A 609 4.01 10.49 15.20
C LEU A 609 3.26 11.50 16.10
N PRO A 610 2.91 12.70 15.59
CA PRO A 610 2.27 13.73 16.42
C PRO A 610 1.01 13.25 17.16
N TRP A 611 0.18 12.44 16.50
CA TRP A 611 -1.02 11.85 17.12
C TRP A 611 -0.69 10.90 18.28
N MET A 612 0.39 10.11 18.20
CA MET A 612 0.81 9.24 19.31
C MET A 612 1.18 10.06 20.53
N THR A 613 1.92 11.14 20.31
CA THR A 613 2.32 12.05 21.38
C THR A 613 1.10 12.73 22.01
N ALA A 614 0.11 13.10 21.20
CA ALA A 614 -1.17 13.64 21.68
C ALA A 614 -1.95 12.61 22.51
N LEU A 615 -1.99 11.34 22.09
CA LEU A 615 -2.63 10.27 22.87
C LEU A 615 -1.94 10.04 24.22
N VAL A 616 -0.60 10.10 24.26
CA VAL A 616 0.15 10.01 25.53
C VAL A 616 -0.24 11.16 26.46
N ARG A 617 -0.29 12.40 25.95
CA ARG A 617 -0.76 13.56 26.75
C ARG A 617 -2.21 13.42 27.20
N ALA A 618 -3.07 12.83 26.37
CA ALA A 618 -4.44 12.53 26.77
C ALA A 618 -4.50 11.51 27.91
N ALA A 619 -3.72 10.43 27.82
CA ALA A 619 -3.64 9.43 28.87
C ALA A 619 -3.09 10.01 30.20
N GLU A 620 -2.13 10.94 30.14
CA GLU A 620 -1.62 11.68 31.32
C GLU A 620 -2.74 12.46 32.03
N ARG A 621 -3.75 12.94 31.28
CA ARG A 621 -4.96 13.58 31.83
C ARG A 621 -6.05 12.60 32.28
N GLY A 622 -5.79 11.30 32.19
CA GLY A 622 -6.72 10.25 32.59
C GLY A 622 -7.70 9.79 31.51
N VAL A 623 -7.48 10.18 30.25
CA VAL A 623 -8.29 9.73 29.11
C VAL A 623 -8.04 8.24 28.83
N THR A 624 -9.11 7.48 28.57
CA THR A 624 -9.01 6.08 28.14
C THR A 624 -8.96 5.99 26.61
N ILE A 625 -8.03 5.20 26.09
CA ILE A 625 -7.82 4.99 24.65
C ILE A 625 -8.23 3.56 24.30
N ARG A 626 -9.17 3.42 23.35
CA ARG A 626 -9.60 2.15 22.79
C ARG A 626 -9.32 2.12 21.30
N ALA A 627 -8.66 1.07 20.81
CA ALA A 627 -8.32 0.93 19.39
C ALA A 627 -8.75 -0.42 18.81
N LEU A 628 -9.51 -0.38 17.73
CA LEU A 628 -9.80 -1.49 16.83
C LEU A 628 -8.91 -1.37 15.60
N LEU A 629 -7.98 -2.32 15.44
CA LEU A 629 -6.96 -2.26 14.41
C LEU A 629 -7.01 -3.46 13.47
N TYR A 630 -6.59 -3.25 12.23
CA TYR A 630 -6.45 -4.34 11.27
C TYR A 630 -5.26 -5.25 11.65
N GLU A 631 -5.42 -6.57 11.53
CA GLU A 631 -4.43 -7.54 12.02
C GLU A 631 -3.52 -8.11 10.92
N HIS A 632 -3.96 -8.14 9.67
CA HIS A 632 -3.35 -9.00 8.65
C HIS A 632 -2.40 -8.25 7.70
N GLY A 633 -1.59 -9.02 6.97
CA GLY A 633 -0.70 -8.50 5.92
C GLY A 633 0.40 -7.57 6.44
N ALA A 634 0.94 -6.75 5.53
CA ALA A 634 2.01 -5.79 5.86
C ALA A 634 1.50 -4.70 6.82
N LEU A 635 0.26 -4.24 6.63
CA LEU A 635 -0.37 -3.23 7.48
C LEU A 635 -0.58 -3.73 8.91
N GLY A 636 -0.99 -4.98 9.10
CA GLY A 636 -1.12 -5.59 10.41
C GLY A 636 0.20 -5.71 11.17
N LEU A 637 1.30 -5.87 10.43
CA LEU A 637 2.64 -5.89 11.01
C LEU A 637 3.08 -4.50 11.46
N GLU A 638 2.85 -3.48 10.64
CA GLU A 638 3.07 -2.08 11.01
C GLU A 638 2.20 -1.68 12.22
N ASN A 639 0.95 -2.14 12.28
CA ASN A 639 0.03 -1.94 13.39
C ASN A 639 0.60 -2.49 14.70
N ARG A 640 1.16 -3.71 14.69
CA ARG A 640 1.82 -4.29 15.87
C ARG A 640 3.00 -3.45 16.35
N ILE A 641 3.82 -2.93 15.42
CA ILE A 641 4.94 -2.04 15.75
C ILE A 641 4.42 -0.72 16.36
N GLY A 642 3.38 -0.13 15.77
CA GLY A 642 2.75 1.08 16.30
C GLY A 642 2.17 0.89 17.69
N VAL A 643 1.46 -0.23 17.93
CA VAL A 643 0.91 -0.58 19.24
C VAL A 643 2.02 -0.78 20.26
N ALA A 644 3.07 -1.54 19.95
CA ALA A 644 4.22 -1.75 20.82
C ALA A 644 4.93 -0.43 21.16
N GLY A 645 5.01 0.48 20.19
CA GLY A 645 5.55 1.83 20.37
C GLY A 645 4.72 2.65 21.35
N LEU A 646 3.41 2.73 21.14
CA LEU A 646 2.51 3.51 22.01
C LEU A 646 2.41 2.91 23.42
N GLN A 647 2.29 1.59 23.55
CA GLN A 647 2.28 0.89 24.84
C GLN A 647 3.50 1.27 25.67
N ARG A 648 4.70 1.23 25.10
CA ARG A 648 5.91 1.63 25.82
C ARG A 648 5.90 3.09 26.26
N LEU A 649 5.45 4.00 25.39
CA LEU A 649 5.38 5.42 25.75
C LEU A 649 4.46 5.65 26.96
N LEU A 650 3.39 4.86 27.07
CA LEU A 650 2.47 4.87 28.20
C LEU A 650 3.02 4.14 29.43
N ASP A 651 3.61 2.95 29.27
CA ASP A 651 4.17 2.15 30.35
C ASP A 651 5.31 2.87 31.07
N LYS A 652 6.16 3.59 30.33
CA LYS A 652 7.21 4.46 30.91
C LYS A 652 6.67 5.55 31.84
N ARG A 653 5.38 5.84 31.76
CA ARG A 653 4.67 6.82 32.60
C ARG A 653 3.72 6.16 33.61
N GLY A 654 3.68 4.83 33.68
CA GLY A 654 2.71 4.10 34.49
C GLY A 654 1.27 4.19 33.97
N LEU A 655 1.09 4.47 32.67
CA LEU A 655 -0.22 4.71 32.03
C LEU A 655 -0.68 3.57 31.12
N GLY A 656 -0.03 2.40 31.17
CA GLY A 656 -0.36 1.26 30.30
C GLY A 656 -1.83 0.83 30.36
N ASN A 657 -2.45 0.94 31.55
CA ASN A 657 -3.86 0.63 31.77
C ASN A 657 -4.84 1.59 31.07
N ARG A 658 -4.35 2.70 30.50
CA ARG A 658 -5.15 3.66 29.72
C ARG A 658 -5.34 3.22 28.27
N LEU A 659 -4.56 2.27 27.77
CA LEU A 659 -4.66 1.79 26.40
C LEU A 659 -5.25 0.38 26.34
N GLN A 660 -6.30 0.23 25.53
CA GLN A 660 -6.91 -1.05 25.20
C GLN A 660 -6.89 -1.20 23.69
N VAL A 661 -6.31 -2.29 23.19
CA VAL A 661 -6.22 -2.57 21.75
C VAL A 661 -6.84 -3.93 21.47
N ARG A 662 -7.60 -4.00 20.39
CA ARG A 662 -8.25 -5.22 19.89
C ARG A 662 -8.06 -5.34 18.38
N TRP A 663 -7.95 -6.57 17.89
CA TRP A 663 -7.91 -6.84 16.46
C TRP A 663 -9.34 -6.81 15.91
N PHE A 664 -9.57 -6.04 14.85
CA PHE A 664 -10.88 -5.96 14.24
C PHE A 664 -11.29 -7.34 13.68
N PRO A 665 -12.54 -7.81 13.89
CA PRO A 665 -12.97 -9.13 13.49
C PRO A 665 -13.30 -9.20 11.99
N GLY A 666 -12.26 -9.06 11.15
CA GLY A 666 -12.37 -9.15 9.69
C GLY A 666 -11.54 -8.09 8.93
N PRO A 667 -11.80 -7.94 7.62
CA PRO A 667 -11.19 -6.91 6.80
C PRO A 667 -11.59 -5.50 7.24
N LEU A 668 -10.62 -4.62 7.43
CA LEU A 668 -10.84 -3.25 7.89
C LEU A 668 -10.11 -2.25 6.99
N HIS A 669 -10.79 -1.18 6.62
CA HIS A 669 -10.23 -0.02 5.93
C HIS A 669 -10.65 1.33 6.55
N ALA A 670 -11.39 1.34 7.66
CA ALA A 670 -11.82 2.58 8.30
C ALA A 670 -10.65 3.48 8.73
N LYS A 671 -10.90 4.79 8.76
CA LYS A 671 -10.05 5.82 9.41
C LYS A 671 -10.93 6.75 10.23
N THR A 672 -11.27 6.29 11.43
CA THR A 672 -12.30 6.93 12.24
C THR A 672 -11.85 7.10 13.69
N MET A 673 -12.27 8.21 14.30
CA MET A 673 -11.92 8.59 15.66
C MET A 673 -13.13 9.25 16.33
N LEU A 674 -13.55 8.73 17.49
CA LEU A 674 -14.58 9.33 18.33
C LEU A 674 -13.96 9.81 19.64
N LEU A 675 -14.10 11.10 19.91
CA LEU A 675 -13.56 11.78 21.09
C LEU A 675 -14.70 12.10 22.06
N ASP A 676 -14.54 11.72 23.33
CA ASP A 676 -15.50 11.91 24.43
C ASP A 676 -16.93 11.42 24.13
N GLY A 677 -17.10 10.53 23.15
CA GLY A 677 -18.42 10.09 22.70
C GLY A 677 -19.22 11.16 21.95
N ARG A 678 -18.59 12.27 21.53
CA ARG A 678 -19.30 13.47 21.04
C ARG A 678 -18.71 14.14 19.80
N MET A 679 -17.40 14.07 19.56
CA MET A 679 -16.78 14.56 18.32
C MET A 679 -16.35 13.36 17.49
N LEU A 680 -16.97 13.17 16.33
CA LEU A 680 -16.63 12.11 15.38
C LEU A 680 -15.79 12.66 14.24
N VAL A 681 -14.68 11.99 13.95
CA VAL A 681 -13.86 12.20 12.75
C VAL A 681 -14.02 11.02 11.80
N VAL A 682 -14.33 11.30 10.53
CA VAL A 682 -14.40 10.30 9.44
C VAL A 682 -13.70 10.85 8.21
N GLY A 683 -12.89 10.04 7.53
CA GLY A 683 -12.38 10.37 6.20
C GLY A 683 -11.24 9.47 5.77
N SER A 684 -10.24 10.05 5.10
CA SER A 684 -9.18 9.28 4.46
C SER A 684 -7.86 9.22 5.26
N GLN A 685 -7.65 10.11 6.24
CA GLN A 685 -6.39 10.24 6.96
C GLN A 685 -6.07 9.05 7.88
N ASN A 686 -5.05 8.27 7.54
CA ASN A 686 -4.59 7.16 8.38
C ASN A 686 -3.78 7.65 9.60
N LEU A 687 -3.71 6.84 10.67
CA LEU A 687 -2.76 7.04 11.77
C LEU A 687 -1.39 6.42 11.42
N HIS A 688 -0.88 6.77 10.24
CA HIS A 688 0.26 6.11 9.59
C HIS A 688 1.29 7.15 9.09
N TYR A 689 2.57 6.79 8.99
CA TYR A 689 3.62 7.73 8.55
C TYR A 689 3.33 8.31 7.17
N SER A 690 2.70 7.52 6.29
CA SER A 690 2.32 7.99 4.96
C SER A 690 1.36 9.18 5.00
N SER A 691 0.56 9.35 6.05
CA SER A 691 -0.34 10.49 6.19
C SER A 691 0.22 11.62 7.05
N TRP A 692 1.15 11.37 7.99
CA TRP A 692 1.56 12.35 9.01
C TRP A 692 2.94 12.98 8.81
N GLU A 693 3.76 12.45 7.92
CA GLU A 693 5.05 13.08 7.62
C GLU A 693 4.87 14.38 6.81
N ALA A 694 5.93 15.19 6.76
CA ALA A 694 5.91 16.47 6.04
C ALA A 694 5.54 16.32 4.55
N ARG A 695 5.88 15.17 3.98
CA ARG A 695 5.57 14.75 2.60
C ARG A 695 4.48 13.68 2.54
N GLY A 696 3.64 13.59 3.57
CA GLY A 696 2.56 12.63 3.59
C GLY A 696 1.53 12.88 2.48
N LEU A 697 0.68 11.90 2.28
CA LEU A 697 -0.42 11.88 1.33
C LEU A 697 -1.35 13.08 1.52
N ASN A 698 -2.06 13.44 0.45
CA ASN A 698 -3.16 14.39 0.57
C ASN A 698 -4.36 13.64 1.16
N GLU A 699 -4.94 14.17 2.23
CA GLU A 699 -6.02 13.51 2.96
C GLU A 699 -7.14 14.50 3.26
N TYR A 700 -8.36 13.99 3.35
CA TYR A 700 -9.52 14.78 3.71
C TYR A 700 -10.43 14.04 4.68
N SER A 701 -10.83 14.74 5.73
CA SER A 701 -11.70 14.25 6.78
C SER A 701 -12.71 15.32 7.19
N LEU A 702 -13.84 14.89 7.76
CA LEU A 702 -14.75 15.76 8.48
C LEU A 702 -14.69 15.43 9.97
N ALA A 703 -14.74 16.45 10.80
CA ALA A 703 -15.04 16.33 12.23
C ALA A 703 -16.42 16.93 12.52
N THR A 704 -17.26 16.25 13.29
CA THR A 704 -18.60 16.76 13.63
C THR A 704 -19.00 16.41 15.05
N THR A 705 -19.70 17.35 15.69
CA THR A 705 -20.35 17.16 16.99
C THR A 705 -21.83 16.79 16.87
N ALA A 706 -22.30 16.49 15.66
CA ALA A 706 -23.68 16.10 15.43
C ALA A 706 -24.08 14.91 16.31
N PRO A 707 -25.07 15.05 17.23
CA PRO A 707 -25.40 14.01 18.19
C PRO A 707 -25.77 12.68 17.54
N ALA A 708 -26.49 12.72 16.41
CA ALA A 708 -26.86 11.53 15.65
C ALA A 708 -25.64 10.80 15.06
N ALA A 709 -24.64 11.55 14.59
CA ALA A 709 -23.39 10.98 14.08
C ALA A 709 -22.59 10.33 15.21
N ALA A 710 -22.34 11.05 16.29
CA ALA A 710 -21.59 10.54 17.44
C ALA A 710 -22.26 9.30 18.06
N ALA A 711 -23.57 9.34 18.29
CA ALA A 711 -24.32 8.21 18.85
C ALA A 711 -24.39 7.01 17.89
N GLY A 712 -24.54 7.26 16.58
CA GLY A 712 -24.57 6.22 15.57
C GLY A 712 -23.25 5.46 15.48
N TYR A 713 -22.14 6.19 15.39
CA TYR A 713 -20.81 5.59 15.37
C TYR A 713 -20.45 4.91 16.69
N ALA A 714 -20.84 5.47 17.84
CA ALA A 714 -20.59 4.86 19.15
C ALA A 714 -21.23 3.45 19.25
N ARG A 715 -22.43 3.24 18.70
CA ARG A 715 -23.07 1.91 18.63
C ARG A 715 -22.29 0.96 17.75
N GLU A 716 -21.84 1.42 16.59
CA GLU A 716 -21.03 0.63 15.67
C GLU A 716 -19.69 0.21 16.30
N PHE A 717 -18.97 1.15 16.90
CA PHE A 717 -17.73 0.87 17.61
C PHE A 717 -17.95 -0.15 18.74
N ALA A 718 -18.98 0.04 19.57
CA ALA A 718 -19.30 -0.88 20.66
C ALA A 718 -19.62 -2.30 20.17
N PHE A 719 -20.36 -2.43 19.06
CA PHE A 719 -20.68 -3.72 18.45
C PHE A 719 -19.41 -4.49 18.04
N PHE A 720 -18.51 -3.86 17.30
CA PHE A 720 -17.26 -4.52 16.90
C PHE A 720 -16.31 -4.71 18.08
N TRP A 721 -16.28 -3.77 19.03
CA TRP A 721 -15.47 -3.89 20.24
C TRP A 721 -15.79 -5.16 21.02
N GLN A 722 -17.08 -5.50 21.18
CA GLN A 722 -17.51 -6.71 21.90
C GLN A 722 -17.07 -8.02 21.23
N GLN A 723 -16.93 -8.03 19.91
CA GLN A 723 -16.55 -9.21 19.12
C GLN A 723 -15.04 -9.33 18.91
N ALA A 724 -14.34 -8.19 18.95
CA ALA A 724 -12.92 -8.11 18.65
C ALA A 724 -12.09 -8.81 19.74
N PRO A 725 -11.17 -9.73 19.39
CA PRO A 725 -10.22 -10.30 20.34
C PRO A 725 -9.20 -9.25 20.80
N VAL A 726 -8.62 -9.46 21.99
CA VAL A 726 -7.54 -8.61 22.51
C VAL A 726 -6.34 -8.67 21.55
N ALA A 727 -5.72 -7.52 21.30
CA ALA A 727 -4.55 -7.46 20.45
C ALA A 727 -3.31 -7.96 21.20
N GLU A 728 -2.95 -9.22 20.97
CA GLU A 728 -1.73 -9.81 21.52
C GLU A 728 -0.52 -9.47 20.65
N LEU A 729 0.55 -9.00 21.29
CA LEU A 729 1.83 -8.74 20.65
C LEU A 729 2.79 -9.93 20.86
N PRO A 730 3.54 -10.34 19.83
CA PRO A 730 4.61 -11.32 19.98
C PRO A 730 5.63 -10.94 21.05
N ASP A 731 6.17 -11.92 21.77
CA ASP A 731 7.13 -11.72 22.88
C ASP A 731 8.32 -10.85 22.48
N TRP A 732 8.89 -11.09 21.31
CA TRP A 732 10.03 -10.32 20.81
C TRP A 732 9.71 -8.84 20.59
N LEU A 733 8.45 -8.46 20.32
CA LEU A 733 8.02 -7.04 20.27
C LEU A 733 7.79 -6.46 21.66
N ARG A 734 7.46 -7.29 22.65
CA ARG A 734 7.31 -6.89 24.05
C ARG A 734 8.65 -6.72 24.75
N GLU A 735 9.59 -7.63 24.52
CA GLU A 735 10.88 -7.73 25.23
C GLU A 735 12.00 -6.89 24.63
N ALA A 736 12.05 -6.72 23.30
CA ALA A 736 13.22 -6.14 22.62
C ALA A 736 13.34 -4.61 22.73
N LEU A 737 12.59 -4.01 23.65
CA LEU A 737 12.23 -2.61 23.66
C LEU A 737 12.46 -2.04 25.08
N PRO A 738 13.70 -1.59 25.37
CA PRO A 738 14.11 -1.19 26.72
C PRO A 738 13.36 0.03 27.28
#